data_AF-A0A2E8RDX2-F1
#
_entry.id   AF-A0A2E8RDX2-F1
#
_cell.length_a   1.000
_cell.length_b   1.000
_cell.length_c   1.000
_cell.angle_alpha   90.00
_cell.angle_beta   90.00
_cell.angle_gamma   90.00
#
_symmetry.space_group_name_H-M   'P 1'
#
loop_
_entity.id
_entity.type
_entity.pdbx_description
1 polymer ?
#
loop_
_entity_poly.entity_id
_entity_poly.type
_entity_poly.pdbx_seq_one_letter_code
_entity_poly.pdbx_strand_id
1 'polypeptide(L)'
;MLLAVLILSIAPPTISADPGDPEVVNNICETWNSTAGICDDYNFADDETASMEWIEGRYSVNMANSTVMSVTLEWAIHEIRRADILLEDLPLGNGSNSSMDGIPADYIRNYLDYVTLSGSTVRDMLQNTVSSTVTSLIDNGFGTTSGVQTSYVNQITYEGQTIGCTDDRDEDSADEVAGLPNDAYNPPICLRTTMAISVDPSDLGMTEVGMEVERAYQGLLTMGGTVRTDMNLTALPGHRASYEFIPPSYGTVVNVSDQGDLLLATIGGFDYNYARWDVDHKDATDENWLNQSASITMARRETNTKAVEIDIGNERGIQVEILVDASDERATSVDVKLGIHHVGSDTLENWDWSYIDDRVSVPWVTADGLRLAHHTGLADLSEFAEKVPVSDMNDLIAEISPINIQFEPFEFSSSDQYGGLDFVHSPGVTCSESAPSSWCILGETAMNGTYPVYLTTSSNTFDMDFGTTINAIAEEFEIDLLGFDPTMITQEDRAAILNGLVLSGQFNSTSLVDWMDDRLPTADITLEIILPEYVRSTEGDQETIRLTHTIGEPIDQSISITGSQPYDWRHPICRGTDCGLDSLDLVCGPTQRTCVGLNVDIELSDLDVHEWSQSIDITAGGQMEFLLYRVGVPQSVNEESNNIDIEAVPSDLIRRIVHFGDRMNGGLLAPLEDDLTVPFEGEEIPFVLSNQGLNNFANRVANIVEEQVNDDLQEAIQEINQQGEIYLKDPGYISITARIDGMELLPNAAVSDLRPIRIL
;
A
#
# COMPACT_ATOMS: atom_id res chain seq x y z
N MET A 1 5.89 94.87 17.65
CA MET A 1 7.18 94.43 18.21
C MET A 1 7.56 95.35 19.37
N LEU A 2 6.93 95.15 20.54
CA LEU A 2 7.26 95.71 21.87
C LEU A 2 6.18 95.30 22.91
N LEU A 3 5.03 94.81 22.46
CA LEU A 3 3.96 94.25 23.31
C LEU A 3 4.04 92.72 23.49
N ALA A 4 4.84 92.01 22.69
CA ALA A 4 5.04 90.56 22.80
C ALA A 4 6.13 90.17 23.82
N VAL A 5 6.89 91.15 24.36
CA VAL A 5 8.01 90.91 25.28
C VAL A 5 7.59 91.04 26.75
N LEU A 6 6.39 91.56 27.05
CA LEU A 6 5.96 91.85 28.42
C LEU A 6 5.00 90.81 29.04
N ILE A 7 4.62 89.76 28.31
CA ILE A 7 3.70 88.71 28.80
C ILE A 7 4.45 87.40 29.13
N LEU A 8 5.76 87.31 28.86
CA LEU A 8 6.59 86.13 29.20
C LEU A 8 7.24 86.17 30.60
N SER A 9 6.91 87.13 31.47
CA SER A 9 7.57 87.30 32.78
C SER A 9 6.70 86.91 33.98
N ILE A 10 5.69 86.06 33.80
CA ILE A 10 4.94 85.44 34.91
C ILE A 10 4.82 83.93 34.64
N ALA A 11 5.96 83.27 34.64
CA ALA A 11 6.07 81.86 34.99
C ALA A 11 7.20 81.79 36.03
N PRO A 12 7.05 81.05 37.15
CA PRO A 12 8.18 80.80 38.02
C PRO A 12 9.31 80.19 37.19
N PRO A 13 10.58 80.51 37.48
CA PRO A 13 11.67 79.74 36.89
C PRO A 13 11.46 78.29 37.30
N THR A 14 11.19 77.41 36.34
CA THR A 14 11.53 75.99 36.50
C THR A 14 13.04 75.96 36.57
N ILE A 15 13.54 75.92 37.80
CA ILE A 15 14.92 75.58 38.08
C ILE A 15 15.06 74.16 37.52
N SER A 16 15.84 74.02 36.45
CA SER A 16 16.45 72.73 36.14
C SER A 16 17.36 72.42 37.31
N ALA A 17 16.96 71.48 38.16
CA ALA A 17 17.84 70.94 39.18
C ALA A 17 19.08 70.34 38.49
N ASP A 18 20.23 70.63 39.08
CA ASP A 18 21.51 69.98 38.77
C ASP A 18 21.44 68.56 39.37
N PRO A 19 22.01 67.52 38.73
CA PRO A 19 22.02 66.18 39.32
C PRO A 19 22.70 66.19 40.70
N GLY A 20 22.04 65.63 41.71
CA GLY A 20 22.58 65.54 43.08
C GLY A 20 22.18 66.66 44.06
N ASP A 21 21.06 67.36 43.84
CA ASP A 21 20.42 68.19 44.88
C ASP A 21 19.07 67.53 45.26
N PRO A 22 18.87 67.09 46.52
CA PRO A 22 17.72 66.26 46.87
C PRO A 22 16.41 67.06 46.82
N GLU A 23 15.62 66.86 45.77
CA GLU A 23 14.21 67.24 45.76
C GLU A 23 13.44 66.22 46.62
N VAL A 24 13.09 66.63 47.85
CA VAL A 24 12.26 65.85 48.79
C VAL A 24 12.87 64.52 49.22
N VAL A 25 14.00 64.58 49.94
CA VAL A 25 14.73 63.44 50.52
C VAL A 25 13.84 62.25 50.97
N ASN A 26 13.76 61.22 50.14
CA ASN A 26 13.39 59.88 50.57
C ASN A 26 14.52 59.29 51.42
N ASN A 27 14.55 59.65 52.70
CA ASN A 27 15.59 59.17 53.62
C ASN A 27 15.41 57.68 54.00
N ILE A 28 14.40 56.97 53.48
CA ILE A 28 14.07 55.63 53.97
C ILE A 28 15.24 54.67 53.74
N CYS A 29 15.79 54.69 52.53
CA CYS A 29 16.95 53.91 52.13
C CYS A 29 18.25 54.28 52.87
N GLU A 30 18.26 55.45 53.53
CA GLU A 30 19.35 55.93 54.38
C GLU A 30 19.11 55.71 55.90
N THR A 31 17.86 55.46 56.33
CA THR A 31 17.49 55.52 57.76
C THR A 31 16.93 54.23 58.33
N TRP A 32 16.31 53.36 57.52
CA TRP A 32 15.79 52.09 57.99
C TRP A 32 16.90 51.04 58.08
N ASN A 33 17.17 50.56 59.29
CA ASN A 33 18.23 49.60 59.63
C ASN A 33 19.67 49.95 59.20
N SER A 34 19.92 51.24 58.94
CA SER A 34 21.23 51.87 58.68
C SER A 34 22.04 51.28 57.52
N THR A 35 21.47 51.31 56.31
CA THR A 35 22.20 51.37 55.04
C THR A 35 22.43 52.82 54.63
N ALA A 36 23.50 53.12 53.88
CA ALA A 36 23.79 54.47 53.39
C ALA A 36 23.41 54.59 51.90
N GLY A 37 22.23 54.08 51.53
CA GLY A 37 21.79 54.02 50.13
C GLY A 37 20.74 55.06 49.80
N ILE A 38 20.70 55.45 48.53
CA ILE A 38 19.75 56.41 47.97
C ILE A 38 18.69 55.59 47.21
N CYS A 39 17.45 56.06 47.19
CA CYS A 39 16.38 55.45 46.41
C CYS A 39 15.47 56.54 45.87
N ASP A 40 14.85 56.28 44.73
CA ASP A 40 13.78 57.06 44.14
C ASP A 40 12.57 57.18 45.09
N ASP A 41 11.76 58.21 44.86
CA ASP A 41 10.55 58.45 45.64
C ASP A 41 9.50 57.39 45.36
N TYR A 42 8.99 56.76 46.41
CA TYR A 42 7.82 55.90 46.27
C TYR A 42 6.59 56.68 45.80
N ASN A 43 6.03 56.25 44.68
CA ASN A 43 4.79 56.76 44.13
C ASN A 43 3.91 55.62 43.60
N PHE A 44 2.79 55.37 44.27
CA PHE A 44 1.80 54.35 43.87
C PHE A 44 1.25 54.57 42.44
N ALA A 45 1.32 55.78 41.88
CA ALA A 45 0.84 56.03 40.52
C ALA A 45 1.78 55.47 39.44
N ASP A 46 3.02 55.13 39.79
CA ASP A 46 4.00 54.50 38.89
C ASP A 46 3.92 52.96 38.96
N ASP A 47 3.10 52.42 39.88
CA ASP A 47 2.75 51.01 39.94
C ASP A 47 1.79 50.65 38.81
N GLU A 48 2.18 49.69 37.97
CA GLU A 48 1.34 49.18 36.89
C GLU A 48 0.51 47.96 37.29
N THR A 49 0.46 47.61 38.58
CA THR A 49 -0.32 46.47 39.07
C THR A 49 -1.25 46.84 40.22
N ALA A 50 -2.25 45.99 40.47
CA ALA A 50 -3.11 46.08 41.65
C ALA A 50 -2.73 45.05 42.75
N SER A 51 -1.65 44.28 42.51
CA SER A 51 -1.15 43.21 43.37
C SER A 51 0.02 43.73 44.22
N MET A 52 0.58 42.86 45.08
CA MET A 52 1.82 43.13 45.82
C MET A 52 3.08 42.69 45.05
N GLU A 53 2.91 42.30 43.79
CA GLU A 53 3.99 41.82 42.92
C GLU A 53 3.81 42.43 41.54
N TRP A 54 4.93 42.76 40.92
CA TRP A 54 5.01 43.13 39.52
C TRP A 54 6.19 42.42 38.89
N ILE A 55 5.86 41.37 38.12
CA ILE A 55 6.87 40.52 37.49
C ILE A 55 6.53 40.31 36.02
N GLU A 56 7.50 40.60 35.16
CA GLU A 56 7.41 40.30 33.73
C GLU A 56 8.36 39.14 33.41
N GLY A 57 7.79 38.02 33.02
CA GLY A 57 8.49 36.75 32.88
C GLY A 57 8.49 36.24 31.45
N ARG A 58 9.65 35.78 30.98
CA ARG A 58 9.78 34.95 29.78
C ARG A 58 10.06 33.51 30.17
N TYR A 59 9.30 32.59 29.59
CA TYR A 59 9.34 31.15 29.85
C TYR A 59 9.70 30.44 28.54
N SER A 60 11.00 30.27 28.28
CA SER A 60 11.49 29.60 27.08
C SER A 60 11.66 28.11 27.34
N VAL A 61 10.73 27.30 26.85
CA VAL A 61 10.73 25.84 26.91
C VAL A 61 11.36 25.28 25.63
N ASN A 62 12.52 24.67 25.75
CA ASN A 62 13.22 24.02 24.64
C ASN A 62 13.14 22.50 24.78
N MET A 63 12.44 21.86 23.85
CA MET A 63 12.33 20.40 23.83
C MET A 63 13.63 19.80 23.28
N ALA A 64 14.43 19.19 24.15
CA ALA A 64 15.65 18.51 23.70
C ALA A 64 15.29 17.19 22.99
N ASN A 65 14.30 16.48 23.54
CA ASN A 65 13.69 15.28 23.00
C ASN A 65 12.23 15.19 23.50
N SER A 66 11.53 14.10 23.22
CA SER A 66 10.13 13.86 23.61
C SER A 66 9.89 13.86 25.12
N THR A 67 10.84 13.40 25.94
CA THR A 67 10.66 13.21 27.39
C THR A 67 11.43 14.21 28.25
N VAL A 68 12.37 14.96 27.66
CA VAL A 68 13.25 15.89 28.33
C VAL A 68 13.17 17.26 27.68
N MET A 69 12.78 18.25 28.48
CA MET A 69 12.75 19.65 28.09
C MET A 69 13.73 20.45 28.95
N SER A 70 14.41 21.41 28.34
CA SER A 70 15.23 22.41 29.02
C SER A 70 14.46 23.71 29.08
N VAL A 71 14.24 24.24 30.28
CA VAL A 71 13.51 25.50 30.46
C VAL A 71 14.44 26.56 30.97
N THR A 72 14.39 27.71 30.29
CA THR A 72 15.03 28.95 30.73
C THR A 72 13.95 29.95 31.02
N LEU A 73 13.87 30.35 32.29
CA LEU A 73 12.99 31.40 32.75
C LEU A 73 13.80 32.64 33.04
N GLU A 74 13.28 33.79 32.60
CA GLU A 74 13.88 35.08 32.83
C GLU A 74 12.80 35.99 33.40
N TRP A 75 13.00 36.52 34.61
CA TRP A 75 12.07 37.41 35.29
C TRP A 75 12.68 38.80 35.42
N ALA A 76 11.90 39.82 35.07
CA ALA A 76 12.12 41.21 35.46
C ALA A 76 11.19 41.52 36.65
N ILE A 77 11.80 41.76 37.81
CA ILE A 77 11.10 42.03 39.06
C ILE A 77 11.09 43.53 39.28
N HIS A 78 9.91 44.13 39.18
CA HIS A 78 9.65 45.53 39.48
C HIS A 78 9.15 45.71 40.91
N GLU A 79 8.43 44.72 41.44
CA GLU A 79 7.92 44.71 42.80
C GLU A 79 7.78 43.28 43.33
N ILE A 80 8.06 43.04 44.61
CA ILE A 80 7.85 41.75 45.27
C ILE A 80 7.13 41.87 46.61
N ARG A 81 6.42 40.81 47.01
CA ARG A 81 5.79 40.72 48.33
C ARG A 81 6.80 40.90 49.47
N ARG A 82 6.44 41.75 50.42
CA ARG A 82 7.26 42.06 51.62
C ARG A 82 7.61 40.81 52.44
N ALA A 83 6.65 39.89 52.55
CA ALA A 83 6.79 38.65 53.31
C ALA A 83 7.82 37.69 52.68
N ASP A 84 7.98 37.71 51.35
CA ASP A 84 8.84 36.77 50.61
C ASP A 84 10.33 37.05 50.81
N ILE A 85 10.67 38.28 51.22
CA ILE A 85 12.04 38.70 51.54
C ILE A 85 12.21 39.13 53.01
N LEU A 86 11.22 38.85 53.87
CA LEU A 86 11.20 39.19 55.30
C LEU A 86 11.44 40.68 55.62
N LEU A 87 10.90 41.58 54.79
CA LEU A 87 10.99 43.04 54.96
C LEU A 87 9.60 43.68 55.21
N GLU A 88 8.74 43.00 55.99
CA GLU A 88 7.36 43.46 56.30
C GLU A 88 7.30 44.86 56.92
N ASP A 89 8.25 45.17 57.81
CA ASP A 89 8.32 46.43 58.55
C ASP A 89 9.03 47.57 57.79
N LEU A 90 9.42 47.37 56.51
CA LEU A 90 10.06 48.40 55.69
C LEU A 90 9.04 49.49 55.32
N PRO A 91 9.15 50.73 55.83
CA PRO A 91 8.28 51.81 55.37
C PRO A 91 8.65 52.16 53.93
N LEU A 92 7.70 52.40 53.03
CA LEU A 92 8.01 52.88 51.67
C LEU A 92 7.84 54.38 51.50
N GLY A 93 7.01 55.03 52.33
CA GLY A 93 6.77 56.46 52.25
C GLY A 93 5.32 56.82 52.51
N ASN A 94 4.98 58.09 52.29
CA ASN A 94 3.61 58.56 52.43
C ASN A 94 2.75 58.02 51.28
N GLY A 95 1.65 57.35 51.62
CA GLY A 95 0.73 56.78 50.63
C GLY A 95 0.85 55.26 50.47
N SER A 96 1.92 54.65 51.00
CA SER A 96 2.03 53.19 51.02
C SER A 96 1.10 52.54 52.05
N ASN A 97 0.42 51.49 51.63
CA ASN A 97 -0.32 50.54 52.44
C ASN A 97 0.41 49.19 52.46
N SER A 98 1.01 48.84 53.60
CA SER A 98 1.73 47.56 53.78
C SER A 98 0.86 46.31 53.60
N SER A 99 -0.47 46.44 53.51
CA SER A 99 -1.40 45.35 53.23
C SER A 99 -1.82 45.25 51.77
N MET A 100 -1.31 46.11 50.88
CA MET A 100 -1.65 46.13 49.45
C MET A 100 -0.42 46.30 48.56
N ASP A 101 0.63 46.97 49.02
CA ASP A 101 1.82 47.21 48.21
C ASP A 101 2.94 46.25 48.59
N GLY A 102 3.64 45.74 47.58
CA GLY A 102 4.91 45.05 47.69
C GLY A 102 6.05 46.02 47.98
N ILE A 103 7.28 45.62 47.67
CA ILE A 103 8.50 46.42 47.77
C ILE A 103 9.02 46.66 46.36
N PRO A 104 9.15 47.92 45.91
CA PRO A 104 9.70 48.24 44.60
C PRO A 104 11.18 47.82 44.44
N ALA A 105 11.59 47.56 43.20
CA ALA A 105 12.92 47.06 42.85
C ALA A 105 14.07 47.89 43.42
N ASP A 106 13.91 49.21 43.47
CA ASP A 106 14.92 50.15 43.98
C ASP A 106 15.20 49.96 45.47
N TYR A 107 14.13 49.85 46.24
CA TYR A 107 14.22 49.55 47.67
C TYR A 107 14.85 48.17 47.89
N ILE A 108 14.50 47.17 47.07
CA ILE A 108 15.10 45.83 47.17
C ILE A 108 16.61 45.89 46.94
N ARG A 109 17.08 46.59 45.89
CA ARG A 109 18.52 46.70 45.55
C ARG A 109 19.35 47.22 46.71
N ASN A 110 18.90 48.30 47.34
CA ASN A 110 19.60 48.86 48.50
C ASN A 110 19.75 47.86 49.66
N TYR A 111 18.76 46.97 49.83
CA TYR A 111 18.74 45.97 50.90
C TYR A 111 19.20 44.56 50.50
N LEU A 112 19.71 44.33 49.28
CA LEU A 112 20.13 42.98 48.84
C LEU A 112 21.11 42.29 49.81
N ASP A 113 22.08 43.03 50.34
CA ASP A 113 23.09 42.48 51.26
C ASP A 113 22.65 42.50 52.75
N TYR A 114 21.43 42.96 53.02
CA TYR A 114 20.88 42.98 54.38
C TYR A 114 20.62 41.56 54.87
N VAL A 115 21.21 41.22 56.03
CA VAL A 115 21.01 39.92 56.68
C VAL A 115 19.73 39.96 57.51
N THR A 116 18.75 39.20 57.07
CA THR A 116 17.43 39.11 57.71
C THR A 116 17.46 38.29 59.00
N LEU A 117 16.31 38.23 59.70
CA LEU A 117 16.14 37.43 60.92
C LEU A 117 16.33 35.92 60.72
N SER A 118 16.29 35.42 59.48
CA SER A 118 16.57 34.00 59.17
C SER A 118 18.06 33.66 59.10
N GLY A 119 18.93 34.68 59.08
CA GLY A 119 20.38 34.53 58.88
C GLY A 119 20.82 34.49 57.41
N SER A 120 19.88 34.59 56.45
CA SER A 120 20.15 34.74 55.01
C SER A 120 20.07 36.20 54.57
N THR A 121 20.81 36.56 53.52
CA THR A 121 20.69 37.89 52.90
C THR A 121 19.38 38.00 52.11
N VAL A 122 18.87 39.22 51.90
CA VAL A 122 17.73 39.47 51.00
C VAL A 122 18.02 38.97 49.59
N ARG A 123 19.29 39.07 49.14
CA ARG A 123 19.77 38.52 47.88
C ARG A 123 19.57 37.01 47.78
N ASP A 124 19.90 36.27 48.84
CA ASP A 124 19.68 34.82 48.90
C ASP A 124 18.19 34.48 48.99
N MET A 125 17.40 35.29 49.72
CA MET A 125 15.96 35.10 49.82
C MET A 125 15.29 35.25 48.48
N LEU A 126 15.57 36.33 47.77
CA LEU A 126 15.01 36.59 46.45
C LEU A 126 15.34 35.45 45.47
N GLN A 127 16.58 34.95 45.47
CA GLN A 127 16.95 33.77 44.66
C GLN A 127 16.17 32.51 45.04
N ASN A 128 16.00 32.26 46.34
CA ASN A 128 15.27 31.09 46.83
C ASN A 128 13.77 31.17 46.52
N THR A 129 13.16 32.34 46.73
CA THR A 129 11.75 32.61 46.41
C THR A 129 11.49 32.41 44.92
N VAL A 130 12.29 33.02 44.04
CA VAL A 130 12.17 32.82 42.59
C VAL A 130 12.31 31.35 42.24
N SER A 131 13.31 30.66 42.82
CA SER A 131 13.51 29.23 42.56
C SER A 131 12.31 28.38 43.00
N SER A 132 11.72 28.63 44.17
CA SER A 132 10.56 27.86 44.65
C SER A 132 9.29 28.19 43.88
N THR A 133 9.06 29.47 43.55
CA THR A 133 7.86 29.89 42.82
C THR A 133 7.90 29.34 41.41
N VAL A 134 9.03 29.44 40.72
CA VAL A 134 9.21 28.85 39.39
C VAL A 134 9.04 27.33 39.42
N THR A 135 9.63 26.65 40.41
CA THR A 135 9.47 25.19 40.57
C THR A 135 7.99 24.83 40.70
N SER A 136 7.24 25.57 41.53
CA SER A 136 5.80 25.34 41.69
C SER A 136 4.98 25.66 40.44
N LEU A 137 5.35 26.67 39.65
CA LEU A 137 4.67 27.01 38.40
C LEU A 137 4.82 25.89 37.36
N ILE A 138 6.00 25.29 37.28
CA ILE A 138 6.27 24.20 36.32
C ILE A 138 5.70 22.86 36.79
N ASP A 139 5.87 22.52 38.07
CA ASP A 139 5.38 21.26 38.65
C ASP A 139 3.84 21.17 38.61
N ASN A 140 3.13 22.33 38.68
CA ASN A 140 1.68 22.39 38.52
C ASN A 140 1.22 22.45 37.05
N GLY A 141 2.14 22.64 36.10
CA GLY A 141 1.82 22.90 34.70
C GLY A 141 2.08 21.73 33.75
N PHE A 142 3.29 21.14 33.76
CA PHE A 142 3.76 20.30 32.63
C PHE A 142 4.66 19.10 32.97
N GLY A 143 5.22 18.99 34.18
CA GLY A 143 6.11 17.87 34.49
C GLY A 143 6.90 18.01 35.78
N THR A 144 7.94 17.18 35.96
CA THR A 144 8.77 17.21 37.18
C THR A 144 10.08 17.94 36.93
N THR A 145 10.40 18.91 37.79
CA THR A 145 11.61 19.73 37.67
C THR A 145 12.83 19.09 38.31
N SER A 146 14.01 19.31 37.70
CA SER A 146 15.30 18.90 38.24
C SER A 146 16.41 19.89 37.87
N GLY A 147 17.44 19.97 38.71
CA GLY A 147 18.63 20.79 38.42
C GLY A 147 18.38 22.29 38.35
N VAL A 148 17.42 22.80 39.14
CA VAL A 148 17.07 24.23 39.20
C VAL A 148 18.29 25.05 39.63
N GLN A 149 18.67 26.04 38.82
CA GLN A 149 19.74 26.99 39.10
C GLN A 149 19.24 28.40 38.79
N THR A 150 19.34 29.31 39.76
CA THR A 150 18.88 30.71 39.63
C THR A 150 20.07 31.65 39.81
N SER A 151 20.16 32.67 38.97
CA SER A 151 21.26 33.65 38.97
C SER A 151 20.77 35.04 38.59
N TYR A 152 21.44 36.08 39.09
CA TYR A 152 21.18 37.47 38.68
C TYR A 152 21.74 37.72 37.28
N VAL A 153 21.03 38.51 36.48
CA VAL A 153 21.43 38.90 35.12
C VAL A 153 21.14 40.38 34.89
N ASN A 154 21.94 41.02 34.05
CA ASN A 154 21.84 42.48 33.81
C ASN A 154 20.90 42.83 32.65
N GLN A 155 20.34 41.83 31.98
CA GLN A 155 19.35 42.02 30.92
C GLN A 155 18.55 40.74 30.70
N ILE A 156 17.30 40.90 30.28
CA ILE A 156 16.45 39.81 29.80
C ILE A 156 15.87 40.16 28.44
N THR A 157 15.43 39.15 27.69
CA THR A 157 14.65 39.38 26.48
C THR A 157 13.20 39.10 26.79
N TYR A 158 12.30 40.03 26.50
CA TYR A 158 10.86 39.88 26.70
C TYR A 158 10.14 40.38 25.44
N GLU A 159 9.29 39.54 24.84
CA GLU A 159 8.60 39.80 23.57
C GLU A 159 9.51 40.32 22.42
N GLY A 160 10.77 39.89 22.40
CA GLY A 160 11.76 40.34 21.40
C GLY A 160 12.41 41.70 21.67
N GLN A 161 12.10 42.32 22.82
CA GLN A 161 12.76 43.53 23.33
C GLN A 161 13.75 43.16 24.43
N THR A 162 14.82 43.95 24.57
CA THR A 162 15.79 43.77 25.66
C THR A 162 15.44 44.71 26.80
N ILE A 163 15.11 44.14 27.97
CA ILE A 163 14.93 44.89 29.21
C ILE A 163 16.28 44.92 29.92
N GLY A 164 16.79 46.12 30.20
CA GLY A 164 18.01 46.32 30.98
C GLY A 164 17.70 46.27 32.47
N CYS A 165 18.56 45.59 33.23
CA CYS A 165 18.36 45.34 34.64
C CYS A 165 19.64 45.67 35.41
N THR A 166 19.50 46.06 36.67
CA THR A 166 20.64 46.29 37.56
C THR A 166 20.37 45.65 38.92
N ASP A 167 21.42 45.09 39.51
CA ASP A 167 21.46 44.72 40.93
C ASP A 167 22.45 45.59 41.73
N ASP A 168 22.98 46.62 41.07
CA ASP A 168 23.81 47.65 41.68
C ASP A 168 22.92 48.74 42.31
N ARG A 169 23.30 49.16 43.51
CA ARG A 169 22.57 50.12 44.37
C ARG A 169 23.03 51.57 44.19
N ASP A 170 24.06 51.79 43.37
CA ASP A 170 24.71 53.09 43.17
C ASP A 170 24.42 53.64 41.75
N GLU A 171 23.64 52.93 40.93
CA GLU A 171 23.37 53.25 39.52
C GLU A 171 21.88 53.05 39.14
N ASP A 172 20.97 53.18 40.10
CA ASP A 172 19.57 52.77 39.98
C ASP A 172 18.54 53.89 40.16
N SER A 173 18.87 54.99 40.83
CA SER A 173 17.95 56.11 41.05
C SER A 173 18.25 57.36 40.20
N ALA A 174 17.25 58.22 40.02
CA ALA A 174 17.40 59.54 39.39
C ALA A 174 18.32 60.49 40.18
N ASP A 175 18.42 60.27 41.49
CA ASP A 175 19.28 61.03 42.41
C ASP A 175 20.76 60.59 42.34
N GLU A 176 21.04 59.39 41.83
CA GLU A 176 22.39 58.86 41.63
C GLU A 176 22.91 59.07 40.20
N VAL A 177 22.06 58.83 39.20
CA VAL A 177 22.44 58.90 37.77
C VAL A 177 21.61 59.95 37.03
N ALA A 178 22.30 60.97 36.52
CA ALA A 178 21.68 62.03 35.74
C ALA A 178 20.98 61.51 34.48
N GLY A 179 19.66 61.64 34.42
CA GLY A 179 18.83 61.31 33.24
C GLY A 179 17.97 60.06 33.38
N LEU A 180 18.00 59.37 34.52
CA LEU A 180 16.99 58.37 34.88
C LEU A 180 15.69 59.07 35.34
N PRO A 181 14.50 58.48 35.08
CA PRO A 181 13.25 58.93 35.69
C PRO A 181 13.25 58.60 37.20
N ASN A 182 12.61 59.44 38.01
CA ASN A 182 12.37 59.15 39.43
C ASN A 182 11.21 58.13 39.52
N ASP A 183 11.54 56.84 39.55
CA ASP A 183 10.59 55.73 39.50
C ASP A 183 11.15 54.52 40.27
N ALA A 184 10.67 54.31 41.50
CA ALA A 184 11.14 53.24 42.38
C ALA A 184 10.96 51.81 41.84
N TYR A 185 10.14 51.61 40.80
CA TYR A 185 9.89 50.31 40.17
C TYR A 185 10.87 50.00 39.02
N ASN A 186 11.61 50.99 38.53
CA ASN A 186 12.52 50.88 37.40
C ASN A 186 13.95 51.37 37.76
N PRO A 187 15.01 50.83 37.14
CA PRO A 187 15.06 49.61 36.34
C PRO A 187 14.67 48.36 37.17
N PRO A 188 14.23 47.24 36.57
CA PRO A 188 13.92 46.02 37.32
C PRO A 188 15.17 45.26 37.78
N ILE A 189 15.00 44.38 38.78
CA ILE A 189 15.98 43.35 39.14
C ILE A 189 15.69 42.11 38.29
N CYS A 190 16.69 41.58 37.59
CA CYS A 190 16.49 40.41 36.74
C CYS A 190 17.16 39.14 37.26
N LEU A 191 16.39 38.06 37.24
CA LEU A 191 16.87 36.72 37.55
C LEU A 191 16.61 35.78 36.39
N ARG A 192 17.59 34.91 36.13
CA ARG A 192 17.46 33.80 35.20
C ARG A 192 17.54 32.48 35.94
N THR A 193 16.53 31.65 35.71
CA THR A 193 16.44 30.29 36.23
C THR A 193 16.52 29.29 35.08
N THR A 194 17.43 28.32 35.18
CA THR A 194 17.53 27.21 34.23
C THR A 194 17.24 25.89 34.93
N MET A 195 16.45 25.02 34.28
CA MET A 195 16.12 23.70 34.80
C MET A 195 15.82 22.70 33.69
N ALA A 196 15.85 21.41 34.02
CA ALA A 196 15.37 20.34 33.16
C ALA A 196 14.03 19.80 33.66
N ILE A 197 13.08 19.61 32.75
CA ILE A 197 11.78 18.98 33.00
C ILE A 197 11.83 17.57 32.43
N SER A 198 11.39 16.60 33.24
CA SER A 198 11.04 15.27 32.76
C SER A 198 9.52 15.18 32.57
N VAL A 199 9.11 14.86 31.35
CA VAL A 199 7.72 14.59 30.97
C VAL A 199 7.44 13.10 31.13
N ASP A 200 6.29 12.75 31.69
CA ASP A 200 5.89 11.36 31.81
C ASP A 200 5.45 10.84 30.42
N PRO A 201 5.93 9.68 29.95
CA PRO A 201 5.48 9.09 28.68
C PRO A 201 3.96 8.90 28.57
N SER A 202 3.25 8.77 29.69
CA SER A 202 1.78 8.73 29.71
C SER A 202 1.12 10.04 29.24
N ASP A 203 1.77 11.18 29.44
CA ASP A 203 1.33 12.49 28.94
C ASP A 203 1.49 12.62 27.42
N LEU A 204 2.17 11.66 26.78
CA LEU A 204 2.31 11.55 25.33
C LEU A 204 1.46 10.42 24.72
N GLY A 205 0.70 9.69 25.53
CA GLY A 205 -0.06 8.51 25.08
C GLY A 205 0.83 7.27 24.86
N MET A 206 2.05 7.27 25.40
CA MET A 206 3.07 6.26 25.14
C MET A 206 3.39 5.49 26.43
N THR A 207 2.43 4.69 26.92
CA THR A 207 2.48 4.07 28.26
C THR A 207 3.11 2.68 28.31
N GLU A 208 3.50 2.09 27.17
CA GLU A 208 3.97 0.71 27.14
C GLU A 208 5.35 0.51 27.78
N VAL A 209 5.48 -0.58 28.53
CA VAL A 209 6.67 -0.87 29.35
C VAL A 209 7.83 -1.31 28.47
N GLY A 210 8.92 -0.54 28.47
CA GLY A 210 10.14 -0.85 27.69
C GLY A 210 10.20 -0.19 26.32
N MET A 211 9.23 0.66 25.98
CA MET A 211 9.25 1.45 24.74
C MET A 211 10.38 2.48 24.74
N GLU A 212 11.11 2.58 23.62
CA GLU A 212 11.96 3.73 23.32
C GLU A 212 11.09 4.91 22.86
N VAL A 213 10.45 5.60 23.82
CA VAL A 213 9.48 6.69 23.61
C VAL A 213 9.96 7.70 22.57
N GLU A 214 11.23 8.13 22.68
CA GLU A 214 11.83 9.09 21.76
C GLU A 214 11.87 8.61 20.32
N ARG A 215 12.25 7.35 20.13
CA ARG A 215 12.36 6.76 18.80
C ARG A 215 10.99 6.53 18.19
N ALA A 216 10.03 6.07 18.98
CA ALA A 216 8.66 5.89 18.57
C ALA A 216 8.03 7.24 18.17
N TYR A 217 8.26 8.29 18.97
CA TYR A 217 7.78 9.64 18.70
C TYR A 217 8.33 10.19 17.38
N GLN A 218 9.64 10.04 17.14
CA GLN A 218 10.24 10.43 15.86
C GLN A 218 9.67 9.62 14.68
N GLY A 219 9.42 8.32 14.86
CA GLY A 219 8.81 7.46 13.85
C GLY A 219 7.40 7.90 13.48
N LEU A 220 6.54 8.15 14.47
CA LEU A 220 5.17 8.62 14.23
C LEU A 220 5.14 9.92 13.43
N LEU A 221 5.96 10.90 13.82
CA LEU A 221 6.05 12.16 13.08
C LEU A 221 6.57 11.93 11.65
N THR A 222 7.61 11.12 11.49
CA THR A 222 8.22 10.85 10.17
C THR A 222 7.29 10.09 9.23
N MET A 223 6.40 9.26 9.75
CA MET A 223 5.34 8.61 8.96
C MET A 223 4.29 9.59 8.41
N GLY A 224 4.29 10.85 8.87
CA GLY A 224 3.29 11.86 8.55
C GLY A 224 2.23 12.05 9.64
N GLY A 225 2.39 11.37 10.78
CA GLY A 225 1.52 11.55 11.94
C GLY A 225 1.74 12.89 12.64
N THR A 226 0.73 13.31 13.40
CA THR A 226 0.79 14.49 14.27
C THR A 226 0.48 14.09 15.71
N VAL A 227 1.15 14.73 16.65
CA VAL A 227 0.94 14.49 18.08
C VAL A 227 0.52 15.79 18.77
N ARG A 228 -0.62 15.74 19.45
CA ARG A 228 -1.13 16.85 20.26
C ARG A 228 -0.64 16.71 21.71
N THR A 229 -0.02 17.76 22.23
CA THR A 229 0.36 17.85 23.64
C THR A 229 -0.49 18.92 24.30
N ASP A 230 -1.29 18.49 25.28
CA ASP A 230 -2.15 19.36 26.08
C ASP A 230 -1.43 19.82 27.35
N MET A 231 -1.75 21.04 27.77
CA MET A 231 -0.81 21.81 28.57
C MET A 231 -1.56 22.93 29.35
N ASN A 232 -1.15 23.28 30.59
CA ASN A 232 -1.77 24.37 31.36
C ASN A 232 -0.78 25.48 31.73
N LEU A 233 -0.95 26.66 31.14
CA LEU A 233 -0.13 27.85 31.38
C LEU A 233 -0.65 28.60 32.61
N THR A 234 0.25 29.10 33.47
CA THR A 234 -0.15 29.70 34.75
C THR A 234 0.54 31.02 35.05
N ALA A 235 -0.23 32.04 35.46
CA ALA A 235 0.32 33.32 35.89
C ALA A 235 -0.18 33.67 37.29
N LEU A 236 0.74 34.07 38.16
CA LEU A 236 0.44 34.59 39.49
C LEU A 236 -0.16 36.01 39.41
N PRO A 237 -0.92 36.44 40.43
CA PRO A 237 -1.39 37.83 40.53
C PRO A 237 -0.24 38.83 40.42
N GLY A 238 -0.34 39.80 39.50
CA GLY A 238 0.72 40.78 39.26
C GLY A 238 1.80 40.32 38.27
N HIS A 239 1.68 39.12 37.71
CA HIS A 239 2.63 38.58 36.74
C HIS A 239 2.10 38.69 35.32
N ARG A 240 3.00 38.94 34.38
CA ARG A 240 2.76 38.75 32.94
C ARG A 240 3.78 37.76 32.39
N ALA A 241 3.31 36.65 31.86
CA ALA A 241 4.14 35.51 31.48
C ALA A 241 4.06 35.23 29.97
N SER A 242 5.18 35.41 29.27
CA SER A 242 5.34 35.03 27.86
C SER A 242 5.95 33.64 27.77
N TYR A 243 5.15 32.65 27.36
CA TYR A 243 5.57 31.27 27.15
C TYR A 243 5.99 31.02 25.72
N GLU A 244 7.15 30.41 25.50
CA GLU A 244 7.66 30.02 24.19
C GLU A 244 7.98 28.52 24.19
N PHE A 245 7.39 27.77 23.26
CA PHE A 245 7.58 26.33 23.11
C PHE A 245 8.34 26.03 21.82
N ILE A 246 9.63 25.74 21.97
CA ILE A 246 10.55 25.44 20.88
C ILE A 246 10.58 23.91 20.69
N PRO A 247 10.16 23.39 19.53
CA PRO A 247 10.15 21.95 19.27
C PRO A 247 11.57 21.38 19.16
N PRO A 248 11.72 20.04 19.25
CA PRO A 248 13.01 19.39 19.03
C PRO A 248 13.48 19.58 17.59
N SER A 249 14.77 19.32 17.34
CA SER A 249 15.40 19.60 16.04
C SER A 249 14.71 18.96 14.82
N TYR A 250 14.04 17.83 15.02
CA TYR A 250 13.30 17.06 14.01
C TYR A 250 11.80 17.41 13.92
N GLY A 251 11.28 18.25 14.83
CA GLY A 251 9.87 18.59 14.93
C GLY A 251 9.57 20.04 14.57
N THR A 252 8.32 20.32 14.22
CA THR A 252 7.79 21.67 14.00
C THR A 252 6.37 21.76 14.54
N VAL A 253 5.97 22.91 15.07
CA VAL A 253 4.58 23.11 15.53
C VAL A 253 3.71 23.46 14.31
N VAL A 254 2.63 22.72 14.10
CA VAL A 254 1.71 22.93 12.96
C VAL A 254 0.38 23.54 13.39
N ASN A 255 -0.01 23.36 14.65
CA ASN A 255 -1.24 23.92 15.20
C ASN A 255 -1.07 24.26 16.68
N VAL A 256 -1.85 25.24 17.16
CA VAL A 256 -1.88 25.70 18.55
C VAL A 256 -3.32 25.94 18.98
N SER A 257 -3.61 25.83 20.27
CA SER A 257 -4.91 26.23 20.83
C SER A 257 -5.19 27.73 20.67
N ASP A 258 -6.44 28.12 20.89
CA ASP A 258 -6.86 29.52 20.91
C ASP A 258 -5.92 30.38 21.80
N GLN A 259 -5.68 31.64 21.37
CA GLN A 259 -4.79 32.62 22.04
C GLN A 259 -3.29 32.35 21.91
N GLY A 260 -2.87 31.29 21.20
CA GLY A 260 -1.47 31.05 20.85
C GLY A 260 -1.09 31.63 19.48
N ASP A 261 0.16 32.06 19.35
CA ASP A 261 0.78 32.48 18.09
C ASP A 261 1.75 31.42 17.58
N LEU A 262 1.71 31.13 16.27
CA LEU A 262 2.73 30.36 15.56
C LEU A 262 3.76 31.31 14.96
N LEU A 263 5.03 31.16 15.36
CA LEU A 263 6.13 32.01 14.94
C LEU A 263 7.15 31.19 14.16
N LEU A 264 7.64 31.75 13.05
CA LEU A 264 8.63 31.12 12.19
C LEU A 264 10.05 31.41 12.70
N ALA A 265 10.89 30.38 12.73
CA ALA A 265 12.31 30.47 13.02
C ALA A 265 13.12 29.54 12.11
N THR A 266 14.43 29.79 12.03
CA THR A 266 15.35 29.01 11.20
C THR A 266 16.53 28.55 12.03
N ILE A 267 16.78 27.24 12.05
CA ILE A 267 17.96 26.63 12.70
C ILE A 267 18.60 25.64 11.72
N GLY A 268 19.92 25.77 11.51
CA GLY A 268 20.66 24.85 10.65
C GLY A 268 20.30 24.93 9.16
N GLY A 269 19.69 26.03 8.70
CA GLY A 269 19.28 26.24 7.31
C GLY A 269 17.91 25.67 6.95
N PHE A 270 17.19 25.08 7.90
CA PHE A 270 15.81 24.64 7.74
C PHE A 270 14.90 25.52 8.57
N ASP A 271 13.67 25.73 8.12
CA ASP A 271 12.67 26.47 8.87
C ASP A 271 11.91 25.55 9.83
N TYR A 272 11.36 26.12 10.89
CA TYR A 272 10.42 25.48 11.81
C TYR A 272 9.54 26.54 12.46
N ASN A 273 8.37 26.12 12.91
CA ASN A 273 7.50 26.96 13.72
C ASN A 273 7.63 26.57 15.19
N TYR A 274 7.59 27.58 16.04
CA TYR A 274 7.44 27.44 17.49
C TYR A 274 6.19 28.17 17.95
N ALA A 275 5.67 27.79 19.11
CA ALA A 275 4.45 28.37 19.64
C ALA A 275 4.76 29.40 20.74
N ARG A 276 3.95 30.46 20.82
CA ARG A 276 4.05 31.47 21.88
C ARG A 276 2.68 31.84 22.44
N TRP A 277 2.62 32.01 23.75
CA TRP A 277 1.45 32.54 24.47
C TRP A 277 1.88 33.69 25.37
N ASP A 278 1.02 34.69 25.52
CA ASP A 278 1.17 35.74 26.52
C ASP A 278 0.00 35.61 27.51
N VAL A 279 0.33 35.37 28.78
CA VAL A 279 -0.62 35.20 29.87
C VAL A 279 -0.48 36.39 30.80
N ASP A 280 -1.40 37.35 30.69
CA ASP A 280 -1.39 38.59 31.46
C ASP A 280 -2.30 38.49 32.68
N HIS A 281 -1.71 38.64 33.87
CA HIS A 281 -2.40 38.68 35.15
C HIS A 281 -1.97 39.88 36.01
N LYS A 282 -1.47 40.98 35.40
CA LYS A 282 -1.06 42.21 36.11
C LYS A 282 -2.22 42.89 36.86
N ASP A 283 -3.42 42.88 36.28
CA ASP A 283 -4.61 43.53 36.84
C ASP A 283 -5.35 42.68 37.90
N ALA A 284 -4.72 41.63 38.43
CA ALA A 284 -5.32 40.75 39.42
C ALA A 284 -5.67 41.51 40.70
N THR A 285 -6.92 41.40 41.16
CA THR A 285 -7.38 41.98 42.44
C THR A 285 -7.55 40.93 43.54
N ASP A 286 -7.23 39.67 43.24
CA ASP A 286 -7.29 38.54 44.16
C ASP A 286 -5.98 37.74 44.13
N GLU A 287 -5.85 36.77 45.05
CA GLU A 287 -4.65 35.95 45.20
C GLU A 287 -4.70 34.64 44.37
N ASN A 288 -5.69 34.48 43.49
CA ASN A 288 -5.87 33.24 42.74
C ASN A 288 -4.90 33.17 41.55
N TRP A 289 -4.58 31.98 41.07
CA TRP A 289 -3.75 31.82 39.88
C TRP A 289 -4.62 31.89 38.63
N LEU A 290 -4.16 32.61 37.60
CA LEU A 290 -4.74 32.51 36.27
C LEU A 290 -4.23 31.21 35.64
N ASN A 291 -5.15 30.34 35.24
CA ASN A 291 -4.85 29.09 34.54
C ASN A 291 -5.45 29.17 33.13
N GLN A 292 -4.64 28.89 32.13
CA GLN A 292 -5.03 28.88 30.73
C GLN A 292 -4.64 27.54 30.09
N SER A 293 -5.64 26.78 29.69
CA SER A 293 -5.40 25.56 28.90
C SER A 293 -4.85 25.93 27.54
N ALA A 294 -3.76 25.29 27.15
CA ALA A 294 -3.13 25.42 25.86
C ALA A 294 -2.82 24.04 25.26
N SER A 295 -2.61 23.99 23.96
CA SER A 295 -2.13 22.79 23.29
C SER A 295 -1.25 23.12 22.09
N ILE A 296 -0.28 22.25 21.84
CA ILE A 296 0.54 22.26 20.62
C ILE A 296 0.30 20.98 19.84
N THR A 297 0.24 21.08 18.52
CA THR A 297 0.30 19.92 17.62
C THR A 297 1.63 19.93 16.91
N MET A 298 2.41 18.87 17.11
CA MET A 298 3.72 18.69 16.48
C MET A 298 3.62 17.80 15.24
N ALA A 299 4.40 18.14 14.22
CA ALA A 299 4.60 17.36 13.01
C ALA A 299 6.11 17.21 12.71
N ARG A 300 6.47 16.36 11.75
CA ARG A 300 7.86 16.26 11.27
C ARG A 300 8.29 17.57 10.62
N ARG A 301 9.50 18.01 10.96
CA ARG A 301 10.15 19.14 10.31
C ARG A 301 10.81 18.69 9.02
N GLU A 302 10.57 19.44 7.96
CA GLU A 302 11.22 19.27 6.66
C GLU A 302 12.72 19.57 6.76
N THR A 303 13.53 18.51 6.84
CA THR A 303 14.99 18.59 6.86
C THR A 303 15.59 17.78 5.71
N ASN A 304 16.67 17.02 5.94
CA ASN A 304 17.11 15.97 5.01
C ASN A 304 16.21 14.73 5.08
N THR A 305 15.35 14.64 6.08
CA THR A 305 14.33 13.61 6.24
C THR A 305 12.99 14.30 6.36
N LYS A 306 12.05 13.89 5.52
CA LYS A 306 10.74 14.49 5.38
C LYS A 306 9.68 13.62 6.02
N ALA A 307 8.49 14.18 6.23
CA ALA A 307 7.32 13.33 6.44
C ALA A 307 7.12 12.46 5.20
N VAL A 308 6.70 11.20 5.40
CA VAL A 308 6.15 10.38 4.33
C VAL A 308 4.90 11.07 3.80
N GLU A 309 4.76 11.13 2.48
CA GLU A 309 3.58 11.61 1.77
C GLU A 309 3.19 10.53 0.77
N ILE A 310 1.92 10.11 0.78
CA ILE A 310 1.42 9.02 -0.06
C ILE A 310 0.19 9.51 -0.83
N ASP A 311 0.21 9.34 -2.15
CA ASP A 311 -0.99 9.51 -2.98
C ASP A 311 -1.82 8.21 -2.97
N ILE A 312 -2.73 8.11 -2.00
CA ILE A 312 -3.58 6.93 -1.74
C ILE A 312 -4.30 6.41 -3.01
N GLY A 313 -4.58 7.29 -3.99
CA GLY A 313 -5.30 6.91 -5.21
C GLY A 313 -4.42 6.34 -6.32
N ASN A 314 -3.11 6.57 -6.30
CA ASN A 314 -2.20 6.23 -7.40
C ASN A 314 -0.99 5.38 -6.96
N GLU A 315 -0.64 5.40 -5.67
CA GLU A 315 0.42 4.56 -5.12
C GLU A 315 -0.12 3.22 -4.67
N ARG A 316 0.71 2.17 -4.79
CA ARG A 316 0.36 0.81 -4.36
C ARG A 316 0.30 0.72 -2.82
N GLY A 317 -0.86 0.38 -2.28
CA GLY A 317 -1.04 0.09 -0.85
C GLY A 317 -0.67 -1.33 -0.50
N ILE A 318 -1.17 -2.30 -1.28
CA ILE A 318 -0.95 -3.73 -1.06
C ILE A 318 -0.45 -4.39 -2.34
N GLN A 319 0.38 -5.43 -2.19
CA GLN A 319 0.73 -6.36 -3.24
C GLN A 319 0.10 -7.71 -2.93
N VAL A 320 -0.68 -8.29 -3.83
CA VAL A 320 -1.32 -9.60 -3.67
C VAL A 320 -0.64 -10.61 -4.59
N GLU A 321 -0.08 -11.66 -4.02
CA GLU A 321 0.45 -12.81 -4.75
C GLU A 321 -0.47 -14.01 -4.47
N ILE A 322 -1.17 -14.49 -5.49
CA ILE A 322 -2.05 -15.66 -5.43
C ILE A 322 -1.38 -16.79 -6.18
N LEU A 323 -1.11 -17.90 -5.51
CA LEU A 323 -0.56 -19.12 -6.09
C LEU A 323 -1.62 -20.21 -6.06
N VAL A 324 -2.04 -20.68 -7.24
CA VAL A 324 -2.94 -21.82 -7.38
C VAL A 324 -2.10 -23.03 -7.80
N ASP A 325 -1.90 -23.98 -6.91
CA ASP A 325 -1.23 -25.24 -7.25
C ASP A 325 -2.25 -26.24 -7.79
N ALA A 326 -2.38 -26.31 -9.12
CA ALA A 326 -3.23 -27.27 -9.81
C ALA A 326 -2.43 -28.42 -10.43
N SER A 327 -1.21 -28.69 -9.96
CA SER A 327 -0.38 -29.80 -10.46
C SER A 327 -1.06 -31.16 -10.26
N ASP A 328 -1.78 -31.32 -9.14
CA ASP A 328 -2.69 -32.44 -8.87
C ASP A 328 -4.14 -31.92 -8.80
N GLU A 329 -4.94 -32.25 -9.82
CA GLU A 329 -6.37 -31.91 -9.92
C GLU A 329 -7.20 -32.41 -8.71
N ARG A 330 -6.69 -33.38 -7.94
CA ARG A 330 -7.39 -33.93 -6.76
C ARG A 330 -6.95 -33.32 -5.42
N ALA A 331 -5.92 -32.50 -5.46
CA ALA A 331 -5.33 -31.91 -4.26
C ALA A 331 -4.91 -30.46 -4.54
N THR A 332 -5.75 -29.72 -5.27
CA THR A 332 -5.51 -28.32 -5.59
C THR A 332 -5.59 -27.47 -4.32
N SER A 333 -4.65 -26.55 -4.15
CA SER A 333 -4.65 -25.58 -3.07
C SER A 333 -4.36 -24.18 -3.60
N VAL A 334 -4.86 -23.17 -2.88
CA VAL A 334 -4.63 -21.76 -3.18
C VAL A 334 -3.91 -21.13 -1.98
N ASP A 335 -2.73 -20.60 -2.23
CA ASP A 335 -1.97 -19.81 -1.27
C ASP A 335 -2.06 -18.33 -1.64
N VAL A 336 -2.38 -17.47 -0.68
CA VAL A 336 -2.45 -16.03 -0.89
C VAL A 336 -1.46 -15.34 0.04
N LYS A 337 -0.61 -14.50 -0.54
CA LYS A 337 0.37 -13.69 0.18
C LYS A 337 0.11 -12.21 -0.09
N LEU A 338 -0.10 -11.45 0.96
CA LEU A 338 -0.28 -10.00 0.92
C LEU A 338 1.00 -9.31 1.39
N GLY A 339 1.57 -8.43 0.58
CA GLY A 339 2.61 -7.50 0.95
C GLY A 339 2.03 -6.11 1.21
N ILE A 340 1.92 -5.73 2.48
CA ILE A 340 1.37 -4.43 2.88
C ILE A 340 2.49 -3.39 2.86
N HIS A 341 2.36 -2.40 1.97
CA HIS A 341 3.24 -1.25 1.91
C HIS A 341 2.69 -0.09 2.74
N HIS A 342 1.39 0.20 2.61
CA HIS A 342 0.69 1.17 3.45
C HIS A 342 -0.82 0.90 3.45
N VAL A 343 -1.51 1.44 4.46
CA VAL A 343 -2.97 1.44 4.60
C VAL A 343 -3.43 2.86 4.92
N GLY A 344 -4.36 3.40 4.13
CA GLY A 344 -4.88 4.76 4.29
C GLY A 344 -5.90 4.89 5.43
N SER A 345 -6.15 6.12 5.90
CA SER A 345 -7.08 6.41 7.00
C SER A 345 -8.48 5.81 6.80
N ASP A 346 -9.05 5.91 5.60
CA ASP A 346 -10.42 5.45 5.32
C ASP A 346 -10.54 3.93 5.52
N THR A 347 -9.52 3.17 5.07
CA THR A 347 -9.44 1.73 5.28
C THR A 347 -9.23 1.40 6.76
N LEU A 348 -8.38 2.15 7.47
CA LEU A 348 -8.15 1.94 8.91
C LEU A 348 -9.42 2.21 9.73
N GLU A 349 -10.19 3.22 9.39
CA GLU A 349 -11.50 3.51 9.99
C GLU A 349 -12.49 2.36 9.72
N ASN A 350 -12.53 1.84 8.48
CA ASN A 350 -13.35 0.68 8.14
C ASN A 350 -12.96 -0.58 8.93
N TRP A 351 -11.67 -0.72 9.26
CA TRP A 351 -11.15 -1.84 10.05
C TRP A 351 -11.32 -1.64 11.56
N ASP A 352 -11.80 -0.47 12.00
CA ASP A 352 -11.87 -0.03 13.40
C ASP A 352 -10.50 -0.15 14.09
N TRP A 353 -9.44 0.17 13.34
CA TRP A 353 -8.05 0.09 13.83
C TRP A 353 -7.51 1.49 14.08
N SER A 354 -6.96 1.71 15.28
CA SER A 354 -6.34 2.98 15.65
C SER A 354 -5.15 2.75 16.57
N TYR A 355 -4.25 3.73 16.62
CA TYR A 355 -3.23 3.80 17.67
C TYR A 355 -3.90 4.11 19.03
N ILE A 356 -3.27 3.71 20.12
CA ILE A 356 -3.85 3.66 21.48
C ILE A 356 -4.47 4.99 21.98
N ASP A 357 -4.06 6.15 21.47
CA ASP A 357 -4.39 7.46 22.04
C ASP A 357 -4.92 8.46 21.00
N ASP A 358 -5.97 9.20 21.35
CA ASP A 358 -6.66 10.18 20.50
C ASP A 358 -5.83 11.44 20.21
N ARG A 359 -4.75 11.65 20.95
CA ARG A 359 -3.77 12.72 20.70
C ARG A 359 -2.84 12.42 19.53
N VAL A 360 -2.77 11.16 19.10
CA VAL A 360 -1.98 10.73 17.93
C VAL A 360 -2.91 10.58 16.74
N SER A 361 -2.70 11.38 15.70
CA SER A 361 -3.45 11.28 14.45
C SER A 361 -2.50 10.90 13.32
N VAL A 362 -2.85 9.86 12.56
CA VAL A 362 -2.08 9.37 11.43
C VAL A 362 -2.93 9.38 10.16
N PRO A 363 -2.41 9.89 9.03
CA PRO A 363 -3.14 9.87 7.76
C PRO A 363 -3.09 8.49 7.08
N TRP A 364 -2.08 7.68 7.40
CA TRP A 364 -1.87 6.32 6.91
C TRP A 364 -0.92 5.58 7.85
N VAL A 365 -0.92 4.26 7.74
CA VAL A 365 0.03 3.36 8.42
C VAL A 365 0.86 2.66 7.36
N THR A 366 2.17 2.94 7.34
CA THR A 366 3.11 2.27 6.44
C THR A 366 3.58 0.93 7.00
N ALA A 367 4.29 0.16 6.19
CA ALA A 367 4.96 -1.06 6.63
C ALA A 367 5.89 -0.82 7.85
N ASP A 368 6.71 0.24 7.82
CA ASP A 368 7.51 0.65 8.98
C ASP A 368 6.65 1.13 10.16
N GLY A 369 5.49 1.73 9.90
CA GLY A 369 4.49 2.07 10.91
C GLY A 369 3.92 0.84 11.63
N LEU A 370 3.68 -0.26 10.91
CA LEU A 370 3.29 -1.55 11.48
C LEU A 370 4.43 -2.15 12.32
N ARG A 371 5.68 -2.10 11.85
CA ARG A 371 6.84 -2.56 12.64
C ARG A 371 7.06 -1.74 13.90
N LEU A 372 6.87 -0.43 13.80
CA LEU A 372 6.85 0.47 14.95
C LEU A 372 5.78 0.02 15.94
N ALA A 373 4.54 -0.20 15.51
CA ALA A 373 3.48 -0.70 16.37
C ALA A 373 3.84 -2.05 17.02
N HIS A 374 4.38 -3.00 16.25
CA HIS A 374 4.77 -4.33 16.72
C HIS A 374 5.79 -4.29 17.86
N HIS A 375 6.88 -3.55 17.68
CA HIS A 375 7.99 -3.56 18.61
C HIS A 375 7.82 -2.60 19.79
N THR A 376 6.90 -1.63 19.67
CA THR A 376 6.60 -0.67 20.75
C THR A 376 5.37 -1.05 21.56
N GLY A 377 4.48 -1.89 21.02
CA GLY A 377 3.18 -2.17 21.61
C GLY A 377 2.17 -1.02 21.43
N LEU A 378 2.42 -0.07 20.52
CA LEU A 378 1.54 1.09 20.29
C LEU A 378 0.18 0.75 19.67
N ALA A 379 0.00 -0.46 19.16
CA ALA A 379 -1.26 -1.01 18.70
C ALA A 379 -1.20 -2.55 18.69
N ASP A 380 -2.34 -3.21 18.84
CA ASP A 380 -2.43 -4.67 18.71
C ASP A 380 -2.46 -5.07 17.23
N LEU A 381 -1.44 -5.81 16.80
CA LEU A 381 -1.35 -6.32 15.44
C LEU A 381 -2.04 -7.66 15.24
N SER A 382 -2.36 -8.39 16.32
CA SER A 382 -3.12 -9.63 16.20
C SER A 382 -4.53 -9.35 15.68
N GLU A 383 -5.15 -8.28 16.17
CA GLU A 383 -6.43 -7.81 15.63
C GLU A 383 -6.30 -7.33 14.17
N PHE A 384 -5.19 -6.70 13.81
CA PHE A 384 -4.97 -6.17 12.45
C PHE A 384 -5.04 -7.26 11.37
N ALA A 385 -4.41 -8.42 11.58
CA ALA A 385 -4.47 -9.53 10.62
C ALA A 385 -5.89 -10.12 10.51
N GLU A 386 -6.66 -10.15 11.60
CA GLU A 386 -8.06 -10.59 11.63
C GLU A 386 -9.01 -9.63 10.90
N LYS A 387 -8.64 -8.37 10.72
CA LYS A 387 -9.45 -7.38 9.97
C LYS A 387 -9.38 -7.55 8.46
N VAL A 388 -8.39 -8.28 7.94
CA VAL A 388 -8.34 -8.57 6.51
C VAL A 388 -9.52 -9.48 6.15
N PRO A 389 -10.42 -9.09 5.24
CA PRO A 389 -11.72 -9.73 5.05
C PRO A 389 -11.63 -11.08 4.31
N VAL A 390 -11.16 -12.12 5.00
CA VAL A 390 -11.09 -13.50 4.47
C VAL A 390 -12.48 -14.06 4.17
N SER A 391 -13.50 -13.67 4.93
CA SER A 391 -14.89 -14.11 4.68
C SER A 391 -15.42 -13.63 3.34
N ASP A 392 -15.11 -12.41 2.94
CA ASP A 392 -15.57 -11.84 1.68
C ASP A 392 -14.88 -12.56 0.50
N MET A 393 -13.59 -12.90 0.65
CA MET A 393 -12.85 -13.72 -0.31
C MET A 393 -13.42 -15.14 -0.43
N ASN A 394 -13.80 -15.77 0.69
CA ASN A 394 -14.49 -17.06 0.70
C ASN A 394 -15.86 -16.99 -0.01
N ASP A 395 -16.66 -15.97 0.29
CA ASP A 395 -18.01 -15.79 -0.26
C ASP A 395 -17.95 -15.54 -1.78
N LEU A 396 -17.00 -14.74 -2.25
CA LEU A 396 -16.79 -14.46 -3.67
C LEU A 396 -16.39 -15.72 -4.45
N ILE A 397 -15.43 -16.48 -3.93
CA ILE A 397 -14.98 -17.71 -4.60
C ILE A 397 -16.11 -18.74 -4.63
N ALA A 398 -16.97 -18.78 -3.61
CA ALA A 398 -18.16 -19.62 -3.59
C ALA A 398 -19.27 -19.17 -4.57
N GLU A 399 -19.28 -17.91 -5.02
CA GLU A 399 -20.20 -17.41 -6.05
C GLU A 399 -19.74 -17.83 -7.45
N ILE A 400 -18.43 -17.83 -7.70
CA ILE A 400 -17.82 -18.11 -9.02
C ILE A 400 -17.56 -19.61 -9.22
N SER A 401 -17.34 -20.36 -8.15
CA SER A 401 -17.05 -21.79 -8.18
C SER A 401 -18.02 -22.59 -7.32
N PRO A 402 -18.58 -23.72 -7.83
CA PRO A 402 -19.40 -24.63 -7.02
C PRO A 402 -18.58 -25.38 -5.95
N ILE A 403 -17.26 -25.17 -5.91
CA ILE A 403 -16.34 -25.82 -4.97
C ILE A 403 -16.24 -24.95 -3.71
N ASN A 404 -16.49 -25.56 -2.55
CA ASN A 404 -16.34 -24.91 -1.25
C ASN A 404 -14.84 -24.73 -0.93
N ILE A 405 -14.31 -23.55 -1.25
CA ILE A 405 -12.94 -23.13 -0.92
C ILE A 405 -13.02 -22.29 0.37
N GLN A 406 -12.26 -22.70 1.37
CA GLN A 406 -12.18 -22.06 2.68
C GLN A 406 -10.74 -21.71 2.99
N PHE A 407 -10.47 -20.42 3.16
CA PHE A 407 -9.19 -19.90 3.59
C PHE A 407 -9.11 -19.83 5.12
N GLU A 408 -7.92 -20.12 5.64
CA GLU A 408 -7.58 -19.85 7.03
C GLU A 408 -7.44 -18.32 7.27
N PRO A 409 -7.54 -17.83 8.51
CA PRO A 409 -7.22 -16.43 8.81
C PRO A 409 -5.80 -16.08 8.35
N PHE A 410 -5.58 -14.83 7.94
CA PHE A 410 -4.24 -14.37 7.60
C PHE A 410 -3.32 -14.39 8.82
N GLU A 411 -2.10 -14.85 8.64
CA GLU A 411 -1.05 -14.81 9.65
C GLU A 411 0.17 -14.04 9.13
N PHE A 412 0.91 -13.38 10.02
CA PHE A 412 2.17 -12.74 9.67
C PHE A 412 3.22 -13.78 9.29
N SER A 413 3.79 -13.62 8.10
CA SER A 413 4.89 -14.48 7.69
C SER A 413 6.21 -14.03 8.32
N SER A 414 7.18 -14.95 8.37
CA SER A 414 8.56 -14.62 8.78
C SER A 414 9.17 -13.54 7.90
N SER A 415 10.09 -12.75 8.47
CA SER A 415 10.86 -11.76 7.70
C SER A 415 11.92 -12.40 6.80
N ASP A 416 12.19 -11.74 5.68
CA ASP A 416 13.23 -12.09 4.73
C ASP A 416 14.09 -10.84 4.38
N GLN A 417 14.89 -10.89 3.32
CA GLN A 417 15.72 -9.74 2.91
C GLN A 417 14.93 -8.63 2.21
N TYR A 418 13.65 -8.86 1.90
CA TYR A 418 12.77 -7.97 1.14
C TYR A 418 11.67 -7.35 2.00
N GLY A 419 11.36 -7.92 3.17
CA GLY A 419 10.34 -7.39 4.08
C GLY A 419 9.97 -8.35 5.22
N GLY A 420 8.77 -8.17 5.74
CA GLY A 420 8.21 -8.90 6.89
C GLY A 420 8.13 -8.07 8.17
N LEU A 421 7.47 -8.64 9.18
CA LEU A 421 7.19 -7.95 10.44
C LEU A 421 8.46 -7.71 11.27
N ASP A 422 9.28 -8.74 11.46
CA ASP A 422 10.57 -8.65 12.15
C ASP A 422 11.74 -8.30 11.21
N PHE A 423 11.46 -7.52 10.15
CA PHE A 423 12.52 -7.06 9.25
C PHE A 423 13.39 -6.02 9.94
N VAL A 424 14.72 -6.12 9.77
CA VAL A 424 15.68 -5.20 10.38
C VAL A 424 16.45 -4.48 9.28
N HIS A 425 16.37 -3.16 9.29
CA HIS A 425 17.09 -2.30 8.36
C HIS A 425 18.59 -2.41 8.55
N SER A 426 19.30 -2.50 7.43
CA SER A 426 20.76 -2.49 7.36
C SER A 426 21.29 -1.05 7.23
N PRO A 427 22.19 -0.61 8.13
CA PRO A 427 22.76 0.74 8.11
C PRO A 427 23.36 1.14 6.77
N GLY A 428 22.93 2.28 6.24
CA GLY A 428 23.41 2.83 4.97
C GLY A 428 22.99 2.09 3.71
N VAL A 429 22.19 1.02 3.83
CA VAL A 429 21.68 0.24 2.69
C VAL A 429 20.17 0.41 2.56
N THR A 430 19.43 0.06 3.61
CA THR A 430 17.96 0.11 3.61
C THR A 430 17.41 1.25 4.46
N CYS A 431 18.27 1.90 5.25
CA CYS A 431 17.97 3.06 6.06
C CYS A 431 19.24 3.91 6.23
N SER A 432 19.11 5.23 6.38
CA SER A 432 20.27 6.13 6.56
C SER A 432 20.77 6.20 8.01
N GLU A 433 20.26 5.34 8.89
CA GLU A 433 20.71 5.23 10.28
C GLU A 433 22.07 4.55 10.41
N SER A 434 22.80 4.87 11.47
CA SER A 434 24.13 4.32 11.76
C SER A 434 24.10 2.95 12.45
N ALA A 435 22.93 2.51 12.92
CA ALA A 435 22.73 1.25 13.63
C ALA A 435 21.52 0.51 13.04
N PRO A 436 21.48 -0.84 13.10
CA PRO A 436 20.33 -1.60 12.63
C PRO A 436 19.09 -1.24 13.44
N SER A 437 17.95 -1.13 12.76
CA SER A 437 16.67 -0.73 13.35
C SER A 437 15.51 -1.49 12.73
N SER A 438 14.45 -1.75 13.49
CA SER A 438 13.25 -2.42 12.96
C SER A 438 12.35 -1.48 12.15
N TRP A 439 12.46 -0.16 12.32
CA TRP A 439 11.80 0.85 11.49
C TRP A 439 12.77 2.00 11.27
N CYS A 440 12.76 2.61 10.09
CA CYS A 440 13.72 3.64 9.73
C CYS A 440 13.24 5.04 10.14
N ILE A 441 14.06 5.84 10.83
CA ILE A 441 13.70 7.24 11.22
C ILE A 441 14.53 8.34 10.51
N LEU A 442 15.53 7.94 9.71
CA LEU A 442 16.44 8.85 9.01
C LEU A 442 16.64 8.43 7.55
N GLY A 443 16.59 9.42 6.66
CA GLY A 443 16.80 9.27 5.22
C GLY A 443 15.51 9.40 4.41
N GLU A 444 15.60 9.17 3.10
CA GLU A 444 14.45 9.22 2.20
C GLU A 444 13.49 8.03 2.37
N THR A 445 14.00 6.90 2.88
CA THR A 445 13.20 5.69 3.15
C THR A 445 12.67 5.63 4.58
N ALA A 446 12.79 6.70 5.34
CA ALA A 446 12.36 6.72 6.74
C ALA A 446 10.84 6.56 6.85
N MET A 447 10.39 5.59 7.65
CA MET A 447 9.00 5.28 7.95
C MET A 447 8.13 4.99 6.72
N ASN A 448 8.72 4.68 5.57
CA ASN A 448 7.98 4.50 4.33
C ASN A 448 7.53 3.05 4.14
N GLY A 449 6.82 2.80 3.04
CA GLY A 449 6.33 1.47 2.70
C GLY A 449 7.31 0.62 1.87
N THR A 450 8.58 1.00 1.63
CA THR A 450 9.43 0.32 0.63
C THR A 450 9.60 -1.18 0.89
N TYR A 451 9.74 -1.57 2.15
CA TYR A 451 9.87 -2.97 2.57
C TYR A 451 8.54 -3.42 3.17
N PRO A 452 7.71 -4.20 2.46
CA PRO A 452 6.36 -4.54 2.90
C PRO A 452 6.35 -5.45 4.13
N VAL A 453 5.24 -5.46 4.86
CA VAL A 453 4.92 -6.49 5.86
C VAL A 453 4.07 -7.57 5.21
N TYR A 454 4.41 -8.83 5.41
CA TYR A 454 3.77 -9.95 4.73
C TYR A 454 2.72 -10.63 5.61
N LEU A 455 1.54 -10.85 5.05
CA LEU A 455 0.51 -11.74 5.57
C LEU A 455 0.31 -12.91 4.60
N THR A 456 0.11 -14.11 5.12
CA THR A 456 -0.13 -15.31 4.31
C THR A 456 -1.36 -16.05 4.80
N THR A 457 -2.11 -16.63 3.87
CA THR A 457 -3.17 -17.61 4.15
C THR A 457 -3.09 -18.72 3.11
N SER A 458 -3.63 -19.88 3.47
CA SER A 458 -3.78 -21.04 2.58
C SER A 458 -5.22 -21.53 2.62
N SER A 459 -5.69 -22.06 1.50
CA SER A 459 -6.99 -22.72 1.41
C SER A 459 -6.92 -24.17 1.88
N ASN A 460 -8.07 -24.76 2.19
CA ASN A 460 -8.17 -26.22 2.19
C ASN A 460 -7.82 -26.79 0.80
N THR A 461 -7.39 -28.04 0.76
CA THR A 461 -7.26 -28.78 -0.51
C THR A 461 -8.64 -29.11 -1.07
N PHE A 462 -8.81 -29.00 -2.39
CA PHE A 462 -10.04 -29.34 -3.08
C PHE A 462 -9.77 -30.05 -4.41
N ASP A 463 -10.78 -30.77 -4.91
CA ASP A 463 -10.76 -31.36 -6.24
C ASP A 463 -11.11 -30.26 -7.26
N MET A 464 -10.17 -29.88 -8.12
CA MET A 464 -10.40 -29.01 -9.26
C MET A 464 -10.30 -29.83 -10.54
N ASP A 465 -11.43 -30.17 -11.16
CA ASP A 465 -11.41 -30.76 -12.50
C ASP A 465 -11.06 -29.67 -13.50
N PHE A 466 -9.84 -29.69 -14.03
CA PHE A 466 -9.39 -28.71 -15.04
C PHE A 466 -10.28 -28.73 -16.30
N GLY A 467 -11.04 -29.80 -16.54
CA GLY A 467 -12.10 -29.81 -17.55
C GLY A 467 -13.19 -28.74 -17.34
N THR A 468 -13.52 -28.42 -16.09
CA THR A 468 -14.43 -27.31 -15.74
C THR A 468 -13.79 -25.95 -15.97
N THR A 469 -12.48 -25.81 -15.74
CA THR A 469 -11.72 -24.61 -16.08
C THR A 469 -11.69 -24.38 -17.58
N ILE A 470 -11.51 -25.44 -18.38
CA ILE A 470 -11.60 -25.37 -19.85
C ILE A 470 -13.01 -24.94 -20.30
N ASN A 471 -14.06 -25.41 -19.62
CA ASN A 471 -15.43 -24.94 -19.88
C ASN A 471 -15.62 -23.46 -19.56
N ALA A 472 -15.16 -23.01 -18.39
CA ALA A 472 -15.26 -21.60 -18.02
C ALA A 472 -14.47 -20.70 -18.99
N ILE A 473 -13.27 -21.15 -19.40
CA ILE A 473 -12.47 -20.51 -20.44
C ILE A 473 -13.22 -20.46 -21.77
N ALA A 474 -13.89 -21.57 -22.15
CA ALA A 474 -14.67 -21.63 -23.37
C ALA A 474 -15.90 -20.69 -23.33
N GLU A 475 -16.60 -20.62 -22.21
CA GLU A 475 -17.72 -19.69 -22.02
C GLU A 475 -17.26 -18.22 -22.06
N GLU A 476 -16.20 -17.87 -21.34
CA GLU A 476 -15.65 -16.50 -21.29
C GLU A 476 -15.13 -16.04 -22.65
N PHE A 477 -14.53 -16.94 -23.41
CA PHE A 477 -13.99 -16.64 -24.74
C PHE A 477 -14.97 -16.91 -25.88
N GLU A 478 -16.25 -17.12 -25.58
CA GLU A 478 -17.32 -17.39 -26.55
C GLU A 478 -16.97 -18.54 -27.52
N ILE A 479 -16.20 -19.52 -27.05
CA ILE A 479 -15.87 -20.74 -27.80
C ILE A 479 -17.14 -21.60 -27.87
N ASP A 480 -17.69 -21.73 -29.07
CA ASP A 480 -18.81 -22.66 -29.32
C ASP A 480 -18.33 -24.11 -29.23
N LEU A 481 -18.62 -24.76 -28.10
CA LEU A 481 -18.36 -26.18 -27.89
C LEU A 481 -19.37 -27.09 -28.62
N LEU A 482 -20.31 -26.55 -29.40
CA LEU A 482 -21.33 -27.33 -30.14
C LEU A 482 -22.14 -28.28 -29.24
N GLY A 483 -22.37 -27.87 -28.00
CA GLY A 483 -23.05 -28.67 -26.98
C GLY A 483 -22.20 -29.80 -26.38
N PHE A 484 -20.89 -29.84 -26.65
CA PHE A 484 -19.96 -30.77 -26.03
C PHE A 484 -19.59 -30.33 -24.61
N ASP A 485 -19.66 -31.26 -23.66
CA ASP A 485 -19.20 -31.06 -22.29
C ASP A 485 -17.84 -31.78 -22.08
N PRO A 486 -16.70 -31.06 -22.03
CA PRO A 486 -15.36 -31.62 -21.80
C PRO A 486 -15.18 -32.25 -20.42
N THR A 487 -16.11 -32.09 -19.47
CA THR A 487 -16.08 -32.82 -18.20
C THR A 487 -16.46 -34.30 -18.37
N MET A 488 -17.10 -34.67 -19.49
CA MET A 488 -17.53 -36.04 -19.78
C MET A 488 -16.39 -36.95 -20.26
N ILE A 489 -15.25 -36.39 -20.63
CA ILE A 489 -14.10 -37.13 -21.16
C ILE A 489 -13.01 -37.30 -20.10
N THR A 490 -12.18 -38.34 -20.26
CA THR A 490 -11.13 -38.63 -19.27
C THR A 490 -9.99 -37.61 -19.36
N GLN A 491 -9.16 -37.50 -18.33
CA GLN A 491 -7.96 -36.67 -18.36
C GLN A 491 -7.05 -36.98 -19.56
N GLU A 492 -6.88 -38.27 -19.89
CA GLU A 492 -6.09 -38.71 -21.04
C GLU A 492 -6.71 -38.24 -22.37
N ASP A 493 -8.03 -38.19 -22.43
CA ASP A 493 -8.79 -37.69 -23.57
C ASP A 493 -8.58 -36.18 -23.76
N ARG A 494 -8.64 -35.40 -22.67
CA ARG A 494 -8.34 -33.97 -22.67
C ARG A 494 -6.90 -33.69 -23.11
N ALA A 495 -5.96 -34.45 -22.55
CA ALA A 495 -4.55 -34.34 -22.91
C ALA A 495 -4.31 -34.57 -24.41
N ALA A 496 -4.97 -35.57 -25.01
CA ALA A 496 -4.83 -35.83 -26.44
C ALA A 496 -5.46 -34.76 -27.33
N ILE A 497 -6.59 -34.18 -26.91
CA ILE A 497 -7.19 -33.04 -27.62
C ILE A 497 -6.24 -31.84 -27.57
N LEU A 498 -5.76 -31.46 -26.37
CA LEU A 498 -4.82 -30.35 -26.19
C LEU A 498 -3.49 -30.58 -26.91
N ASN A 499 -3.05 -31.82 -27.09
CA ASN A 499 -1.88 -32.12 -27.93
C ASN A 499 -2.14 -31.79 -29.41
N GLY A 500 -3.40 -31.73 -29.87
CA GLY A 500 -3.77 -31.46 -31.25
C GLY A 500 -4.15 -30.02 -31.57
N LEU A 501 -4.32 -29.15 -30.56
CA LEU A 501 -4.76 -27.77 -30.73
C LEU A 501 -4.11 -26.82 -29.72
N VAL A 502 -4.20 -25.52 -30.00
CA VAL A 502 -3.84 -24.46 -29.07
C VAL A 502 -5.11 -23.69 -28.73
N LEU A 503 -5.38 -23.50 -27.44
CA LEU A 503 -6.45 -22.62 -26.97
C LEU A 503 -5.82 -21.30 -26.59
N SER A 504 -6.39 -20.20 -27.06
CA SER A 504 -5.95 -18.85 -26.72
C SER A 504 -7.12 -17.94 -26.38
N GLY A 505 -6.86 -16.91 -25.58
CA GLY A 505 -7.86 -15.93 -25.20
C GLY A 505 -7.24 -14.68 -24.59
N GLN A 506 -8.08 -13.69 -24.35
CA GLN A 506 -7.67 -12.42 -23.75
C GLN A 506 -8.34 -12.27 -22.39
N PHE A 507 -7.54 -12.13 -21.36
CA PHE A 507 -7.98 -11.92 -20.00
C PHE A 507 -7.84 -10.44 -19.62
N ASN A 508 -8.92 -9.86 -19.12
CA ASN A 508 -8.90 -8.51 -18.58
C ASN A 508 -8.51 -8.56 -17.09
N SER A 509 -7.40 -7.91 -16.74
CA SER A 509 -6.85 -7.91 -15.40
C SER A 509 -7.70 -7.15 -14.38
N THR A 510 -8.70 -6.36 -14.79
CA THR A 510 -9.65 -5.71 -13.84
C THR A 510 -10.42 -6.75 -13.02
N SER A 511 -10.73 -7.91 -13.62
CA SER A 511 -11.40 -9.01 -12.94
C SER A 511 -10.62 -9.54 -11.73
N LEU A 512 -9.30 -9.31 -11.66
CA LEU A 512 -8.48 -9.69 -10.50
C LEU A 512 -8.69 -8.76 -9.31
N VAL A 513 -9.12 -7.51 -9.52
CA VAL A 513 -9.23 -6.47 -8.47
C VAL A 513 -10.68 -6.15 -8.11
N ASP A 514 -11.64 -6.46 -8.99
CA ASP A 514 -13.05 -6.11 -8.81
C ASP A 514 -13.65 -6.60 -7.46
N TRP A 515 -13.09 -7.64 -6.85
CA TRP A 515 -13.52 -8.16 -5.55
C TRP A 515 -13.01 -7.35 -4.35
N MET A 516 -11.99 -6.51 -4.52
CA MET A 516 -11.30 -5.84 -3.42
C MET A 516 -12.09 -4.65 -2.82
N ASP A 517 -13.06 -4.10 -3.57
CA ASP A 517 -13.96 -2.98 -3.20
C ASP A 517 -13.25 -1.81 -2.47
N ASP A 518 -13.99 -0.88 -1.86
CA ASP A 518 -13.45 0.21 -1.04
C ASP A 518 -12.87 -0.28 0.33
N ARG A 519 -12.85 -1.60 0.58
CA ARG A 519 -12.43 -2.20 1.86
C ARG A 519 -10.94 -2.53 1.92
N LEU A 520 -10.27 -2.58 0.78
CA LEU A 520 -8.83 -2.79 0.67
C LEU A 520 -8.18 -1.57 0.00
N PRO A 521 -6.93 -1.22 0.37
CA PRO A 521 -6.16 -0.23 -0.37
C PRO A 521 -5.95 -0.66 -1.82
N THR A 522 -5.55 0.31 -2.66
CA THR A 522 -5.08 0.06 -4.02
C THR A 522 -4.05 -1.06 -4.06
N ALA A 523 -4.23 -2.01 -4.99
CA ALA A 523 -3.41 -3.21 -5.02
C ALA A 523 -2.89 -3.61 -6.39
N ASP A 524 -1.64 -4.06 -6.40
CA ASP A 524 -1.06 -4.82 -7.50
C ASP A 524 -1.31 -6.31 -7.24
N ILE A 525 -1.80 -7.05 -8.22
CA ILE A 525 -2.14 -8.47 -8.07
C ILE A 525 -1.32 -9.30 -9.04
N THR A 526 -0.76 -10.41 -8.57
CA THR A 526 -0.16 -11.44 -9.41
C THR A 526 -0.85 -12.76 -9.09
N LEU A 527 -1.52 -13.33 -10.09
CA LEU A 527 -2.08 -14.68 -10.05
C LEU A 527 -1.16 -15.61 -10.83
N GLU A 528 -0.61 -16.61 -10.15
CA GLU A 528 0.19 -17.66 -10.74
C GLU A 528 -0.52 -19.00 -10.56
N ILE A 529 -0.75 -19.70 -11.67
CA ILE A 529 -1.43 -21.00 -11.70
C ILE A 529 -0.42 -22.04 -12.16
N ILE A 530 -0.09 -23.01 -11.32
CA ILE A 530 0.72 -24.17 -11.69
C ILE A 530 -0.18 -25.15 -12.44
N LEU A 531 0.20 -25.47 -13.68
CA LEU A 531 -0.60 -26.29 -14.57
C LEU A 531 -0.43 -27.80 -14.28
N PRO A 532 -1.47 -28.63 -14.54
CA PRO A 532 -1.32 -30.08 -14.55
C PRO A 532 -0.28 -30.57 -15.57
N GLU A 533 0.36 -31.72 -15.33
CA GLU A 533 1.44 -32.26 -16.19
C GLU A 533 1.09 -32.41 -17.68
N TYR A 534 -0.20 -32.51 -18.02
CA TYR A 534 -0.66 -32.71 -19.39
C TYR A 534 -0.99 -31.41 -20.14
N VAL A 535 -0.94 -30.26 -19.46
CA VAL A 535 -1.19 -28.92 -20.02
C VAL A 535 0.09 -28.11 -19.95
N ARG A 536 0.32 -27.27 -20.96
CA ARG A 536 1.44 -26.32 -21.00
C ARG A 536 0.98 -24.97 -21.48
N SER A 537 1.52 -23.92 -20.88
CA SER A 537 1.43 -22.59 -21.46
C SER A 537 2.33 -22.49 -22.69
N THR A 538 1.87 -21.74 -23.68
CA THR A 538 2.66 -21.37 -24.88
C THR A 538 3.33 -20.00 -24.71
N GLU A 539 3.00 -19.29 -23.63
CA GLU A 539 3.53 -17.97 -23.29
C GLU A 539 4.31 -18.04 -21.96
N GLY A 540 5.52 -17.49 -21.92
CA GLY A 540 6.34 -17.45 -20.70
C GLY A 540 6.87 -18.82 -20.28
N ASP A 541 6.62 -19.19 -19.02
CA ASP A 541 6.97 -20.51 -18.48
C ASP A 541 5.95 -21.55 -18.96
N GLN A 542 6.38 -22.75 -19.32
CA GLN A 542 5.49 -23.78 -19.85
C GLN A 542 4.64 -24.44 -18.76
N GLU A 543 5.10 -24.41 -17.51
CA GLU A 543 4.44 -25.10 -16.39
C GLU A 543 3.48 -24.19 -15.62
N THR A 544 3.47 -22.88 -15.88
CA THR A 544 2.63 -21.93 -15.16
C THR A 544 1.93 -20.94 -16.08
N ILE A 545 0.75 -20.47 -15.66
CA ILE A 545 0.09 -19.29 -16.22
C ILE A 545 0.27 -18.17 -15.21
N ARG A 546 0.78 -17.02 -15.66
CA ARG A 546 0.97 -15.85 -14.82
C ARG A 546 0.16 -14.67 -15.35
N LEU A 547 -0.81 -14.23 -14.56
CA LEU A 547 -1.64 -13.06 -14.82
C LEU A 547 -1.28 -11.97 -13.83
N THR A 548 -1.23 -10.72 -14.29
CA THR A 548 -0.86 -9.59 -13.45
C THR A 548 -1.85 -8.43 -13.58
N HIS A 549 -2.11 -7.73 -12.50
CA HIS A 549 -2.75 -6.43 -12.52
C HIS A 549 -1.79 -5.45 -11.85
N THR A 550 -1.44 -4.38 -12.55
CA THR A 550 -0.58 -3.32 -12.03
C THR A 550 -1.22 -1.98 -12.33
N ILE A 551 -1.26 -1.12 -11.31
CA ILE A 551 -1.93 0.18 -11.41
C ILE A 551 -1.29 1.01 -12.54
N GLY A 552 -2.10 1.46 -13.50
CA GLY A 552 -1.66 2.28 -14.63
C GLY A 552 -1.04 1.53 -15.81
N GLU A 553 -0.94 0.20 -15.75
CA GLU A 553 -0.47 -0.66 -16.85
C GLU A 553 -1.64 -1.20 -17.69
N PRO A 554 -1.38 -1.76 -18.89
CA PRO A 554 -2.41 -2.35 -19.74
C PRO A 554 -3.17 -3.48 -19.05
N ILE A 555 -4.49 -3.50 -19.28
CA ILE A 555 -5.41 -4.43 -18.64
C ILE A 555 -5.58 -5.76 -19.39
N ASP A 556 -5.34 -5.79 -20.70
CA ASP A 556 -5.54 -7.00 -21.51
C ASP A 556 -4.27 -7.86 -21.56
N GLN A 557 -4.41 -9.14 -21.22
CA GLN A 557 -3.33 -10.14 -21.26
C GLN A 557 -3.74 -11.33 -22.10
N SER A 558 -2.85 -11.79 -22.97
CA SER A 558 -3.06 -13.03 -23.71
C SER A 558 -2.82 -14.23 -22.80
N ILE A 559 -3.67 -15.23 -22.92
CA ILE A 559 -3.50 -16.55 -22.32
C ILE A 559 -3.51 -17.53 -23.48
N SER A 560 -2.54 -18.44 -23.53
CA SER A 560 -2.53 -19.47 -24.56
C SER A 560 -1.92 -20.77 -24.05
N ILE A 561 -2.67 -21.86 -24.18
CA ILE A 561 -2.35 -23.19 -23.64
C ILE A 561 -2.42 -24.28 -24.71
N THR A 562 -1.63 -25.34 -24.53
CA THR A 562 -1.59 -26.54 -25.37
C THR A 562 -1.27 -27.78 -24.53
N GLY A 563 -1.24 -28.96 -25.13
CA GLY A 563 -0.90 -30.19 -24.46
C GLY A 563 0.61 -30.35 -24.22
N SER A 564 0.99 -31.27 -23.33
CA SER A 564 2.40 -31.51 -23.01
C SER A 564 3.24 -32.11 -24.14
N GLN A 565 2.58 -32.68 -25.16
CA GLN A 565 3.19 -33.27 -26.36
C GLN A 565 2.49 -32.75 -27.63
N PRO A 566 2.66 -31.46 -27.96
CA PRO A 566 1.95 -30.86 -29.08
C PRO A 566 2.34 -31.52 -30.41
N TYR A 567 1.33 -31.81 -31.23
CA TYR A 567 1.47 -32.45 -32.52
C TYR A 567 2.01 -31.47 -33.55
N ASP A 568 3.18 -31.79 -34.09
CA ASP A 568 3.73 -31.11 -35.25
C ASP A 568 3.37 -31.87 -36.52
N TRP A 569 2.53 -31.29 -37.37
CA TRP A 569 2.18 -31.87 -38.67
C TRP A 569 3.31 -31.69 -39.72
N ARG A 570 4.33 -30.86 -39.45
CA ARG A 570 5.33 -30.46 -40.45
C ARG A 570 6.43 -31.51 -40.69
N HIS A 571 6.05 -32.78 -40.74
CA HIS A 571 6.93 -33.89 -41.08
C HIS A 571 6.42 -34.65 -42.32
N PRO A 572 7.31 -35.33 -43.06
CA PRO A 572 6.92 -36.21 -44.16
C PRO A 572 6.25 -37.49 -43.64
N ILE A 573 5.41 -38.10 -44.47
CA ILE A 573 4.82 -39.42 -44.23
C ILE A 573 5.34 -40.37 -45.30
N CYS A 574 5.86 -41.51 -44.86
CA CYS A 574 6.53 -42.49 -45.70
C CYS A 574 5.85 -43.86 -45.60
N ARG A 575 5.85 -44.63 -46.69
CA ARG A 575 5.45 -46.06 -46.65
C ARG A 575 6.48 -46.93 -45.88
N GLY A 576 7.73 -46.48 -45.79
CA GLY A 576 8.83 -47.13 -45.06
C GLY A 576 9.35 -46.29 -43.89
N THR A 577 10.48 -46.69 -43.29
CA THR A 577 11.01 -46.07 -42.06
C THR A 577 11.65 -44.70 -42.24
N ASP A 578 11.99 -44.30 -43.48
CA ASP A 578 12.46 -42.96 -43.83
C ASP A 578 12.38 -42.77 -45.35
N CYS A 579 11.92 -41.61 -45.81
CA CYS A 579 11.85 -41.27 -47.23
C CYS A 579 12.28 -39.81 -47.45
N GLY A 580 13.14 -39.57 -48.45
CA GLY A 580 13.48 -38.23 -48.89
C GLY A 580 12.30 -37.57 -49.62
N LEU A 581 12.35 -36.23 -49.77
CA LEU A 581 11.30 -35.46 -50.46
C LEU A 581 11.07 -35.88 -51.92
N ASP A 582 12.05 -36.53 -52.56
CA ASP A 582 11.97 -37.03 -53.94
C ASP A 582 11.79 -38.57 -53.99
N SER A 583 11.51 -39.22 -52.87
CA SER A 583 11.40 -40.68 -52.80
C SER A 583 10.07 -41.19 -53.36
N LEU A 584 10.11 -42.35 -54.01
CA LEU A 584 8.91 -43.12 -54.39
C LEU A 584 8.12 -43.62 -53.16
N ASP A 585 8.76 -43.68 -52.00
CA ASP A 585 8.14 -44.09 -50.73
C ASP A 585 7.47 -42.92 -49.99
N LEU A 586 7.58 -41.68 -50.51
CA LEU A 586 6.90 -40.51 -49.96
C LEU A 586 5.40 -40.59 -50.25
N VAL A 587 4.59 -40.65 -49.19
CA VAL A 587 3.14 -40.52 -49.30
C VAL A 587 2.78 -39.04 -49.34
N CYS A 588 3.26 -38.28 -48.37
CA CYS A 588 3.01 -36.84 -48.27
C CYS A 588 4.24 -36.09 -47.78
N GLY A 589 4.47 -34.91 -48.35
CA GLY A 589 5.52 -33.99 -47.93
C GLY A 589 5.17 -33.21 -46.66
N PRO A 590 6.18 -32.56 -46.03
CA PRO A 590 6.02 -31.84 -44.76
C PRO A 590 5.18 -30.56 -44.85
N THR A 591 4.81 -30.12 -46.06
CA THR A 591 3.98 -28.92 -46.29
C THR A 591 2.54 -29.24 -46.64
N GLN A 592 2.16 -30.53 -46.70
CA GLN A 592 0.80 -30.95 -47.05
C GLN A 592 -0.01 -31.17 -45.77
N ARG A 593 -0.89 -30.22 -45.44
CA ARG A 593 -1.77 -30.29 -44.26
C ARG A 593 -2.76 -31.45 -44.33
N THR A 594 -3.30 -31.75 -45.51
CA THR A 594 -4.09 -32.96 -45.77
C THR A 594 -3.20 -34.02 -46.39
N CYS A 595 -3.24 -35.24 -45.86
CA CYS A 595 -2.50 -36.38 -46.36
C CYS A 595 -3.39 -37.61 -46.50
N VAL A 596 -3.60 -38.05 -47.75
CA VAL A 596 -4.35 -39.25 -48.10
C VAL A 596 -3.54 -40.08 -49.09
N GLY A 597 -3.34 -41.36 -48.77
CA GLY A 597 -2.79 -42.35 -49.70
C GLY A 597 -3.91 -43.12 -50.39
N LEU A 598 -3.68 -43.54 -51.64
CA LEU A 598 -4.56 -44.45 -52.37
C LEU A 598 -3.75 -45.67 -52.80
N ASN A 599 -4.20 -46.85 -52.38
CA ASN A 599 -3.72 -48.13 -52.89
C ASN A 599 -4.82 -48.73 -53.77
N VAL A 600 -4.50 -49.00 -55.03
CA VAL A 600 -5.41 -49.69 -55.96
C VAL A 600 -4.76 -51.00 -56.36
N ASP A 601 -5.41 -52.10 -56.06
CA ASP A 601 -5.06 -53.43 -56.53
C ASP A 601 -6.12 -53.90 -57.53
N ILE A 602 -5.71 -54.29 -58.72
CA ILE A 602 -6.61 -54.78 -59.77
C ILE A 602 -6.11 -56.17 -60.15
N GLU A 603 -6.95 -57.18 -59.89
CA GLU A 603 -6.68 -58.56 -60.21
C GLU A 603 -7.54 -59.00 -61.40
N LEU A 604 -6.90 -59.37 -62.50
CA LEU A 604 -7.56 -60.07 -63.61
C LEU A 604 -7.46 -61.57 -63.32
N SER A 605 -8.55 -62.15 -62.83
CA SER A 605 -8.57 -63.50 -62.26
C SER A 605 -8.76 -64.58 -63.31
N ASP A 606 -9.50 -64.30 -64.41
CA ASP A 606 -9.67 -65.26 -65.50
C ASP A 606 -9.86 -64.55 -66.86
N LEU A 607 -9.31 -65.15 -67.92
CA LEU A 607 -9.45 -64.72 -69.32
C LEU A 607 -9.75 -65.96 -70.17
N ASP A 608 -11.00 -66.11 -70.59
CA ASP A 608 -11.41 -67.21 -71.47
C ASP A 608 -11.61 -66.71 -72.91
N VAL A 609 -10.81 -67.23 -73.82
CA VAL A 609 -10.86 -66.90 -75.24
C VAL A 609 -11.52 -68.03 -76.00
N HIS A 610 -12.78 -67.81 -76.38
CA HIS A 610 -13.55 -68.79 -77.13
C HIS A 610 -13.38 -68.57 -78.65
N GLU A 611 -12.33 -69.15 -79.23
CA GLU A 611 -11.96 -68.95 -80.65
C GLU A 611 -13.07 -69.30 -81.66
N TRP A 612 -13.87 -70.35 -81.40
CA TRP A 612 -14.91 -70.81 -82.34
C TRP A 612 -16.19 -69.97 -82.28
N SER A 613 -16.49 -69.34 -81.15
CA SER A 613 -17.60 -68.39 -81.00
C SER A 613 -17.18 -66.93 -81.16
N GLN A 614 -15.87 -66.68 -81.33
CA GLN A 614 -15.27 -65.33 -81.42
C GLN A 614 -15.65 -64.44 -80.22
N SER A 615 -15.67 -65.02 -79.01
CA SER A 615 -15.97 -64.28 -77.77
C SER A 615 -14.80 -64.34 -76.78
N ILE A 616 -14.67 -63.30 -75.96
CA ILE A 616 -13.69 -63.17 -74.89
C ILE A 616 -14.46 -62.87 -73.61
N ASP A 617 -14.25 -63.67 -72.58
CA ASP A 617 -14.80 -63.45 -71.23
C ASP A 617 -13.66 -63.07 -70.29
N ILE A 618 -13.84 -61.99 -69.52
CA ILE A 618 -12.82 -61.46 -68.60
C ILE A 618 -13.46 -61.35 -67.22
N THR A 619 -12.84 -61.95 -66.21
CA THR A 619 -13.20 -61.72 -64.80
C THR A 619 -12.16 -60.80 -64.18
N ALA A 620 -12.62 -59.66 -63.65
CA ALA A 620 -11.79 -58.68 -62.97
C ALA A 620 -12.32 -58.46 -61.55
N GLY A 621 -11.40 -58.45 -60.58
CA GLY A 621 -11.63 -57.97 -59.23
C GLY A 621 -10.77 -56.76 -58.97
N GLY A 622 -11.21 -55.87 -58.10
CA GLY A 622 -10.43 -54.72 -57.67
C GLY A 622 -10.61 -54.49 -56.19
N GLN A 623 -9.54 -54.07 -55.52
CA GLN A 623 -9.57 -53.56 -54.17
C GLN A 623 -8.99 -52.14 -54.19
N MET A 624 -9.76 -51.18 -53.70
CA MET A 624 -9.27 -49.83 -53.45
C MET A 624 -9.16 -49.61 -51.96
N GLU A 625 -8.07 -49.01 -51.53
CA GLU A 625 -7.82 -48.68 -50.14
C GLU A 625 -7.40 -47.22 -50.05
N PHE A 626 -8.21 -46.42 -49.35
CA PHE A 626 -7.84 -45.06 -48.97
C PHE A 626 -7.20 -45.07 -47.58
N LEU A 627 -6.03 -44.44 -47.47
CA LEU A 627 -5.25 -44.31 -46.25
C LEU A 627 -5.29 -42.86 -45.79
N LEU A 628 -6.14 -42.54 -44.81
CA LEU A 628 -6.24 -41.19 -44.25
C LEU A 628 -5.23 -41.02 -43.11
N TYR A 629 -4.21 -40.20 -43.31
CA TYR A 629 -3.19 -39.92 -42.30
C TYR A 629 -3.52 -38.67 -41.48
N ARG A 630 -3.86 -37.56 -42.15
CA ARG A 630 -4.27 -36.30 -41.53
C ARG A 630 -5.16 -35.45 -42.43
N VAL A 631 -5.99 -34.61 -41.85
CA VAL A 631 -6.87 -33.65 -42.55
C VAL A 631 -6.42 -32.23 -42.21
N GLY A 632 -6.11 -31.43 -43.21
CA GLY A 632 -5.81 -30.01 -43.01
C GLY A 632 -7.06 -29.22 -42.69
N VAL A 633 -6.98 -28.35 -41.69
CA VAL A 633 -8.07 -27.44 -41.33
C VAL A 633 -7.98 -26.19 -42.21
N PRO A 634 -9.08 -25.77 -42.88
CA PRO A 634 -9.10 -24.53 -43.66
C PRO A 634 -8.82 -23.31 -42.79
N GLN A 635 -8.04 -22.35 -43.29
CA GLN A 635 -7.72 -21.13 -42.53
C GLN A 635 -8.96 -20.30 -42.17
N SER A 636 -10.02 -20.38 -42.97
CA SER A 636 -11.28 -19.69 -42.67
C SER A 636 -11.87 -20.12 -41.33
N VAL A 637 -11.65 -21.36 -40.89
CA VAL A 637 -12.13 -21.85 -39.58
C VAL A 637 -11.36 -21.18 -38.44
N ASN A 638 -10.04 -21.03 -38.60
CA ASN A 638 -9.18 -20.37 -37.60
C ASN A 638 -9.34 -18.84 -37.63
N GLU A 639 -9.80 -18.26 -38.74
CA GLU A 639 -10.15 -16.83 -38.84
C GLU A 639 -11.53 -16.53 -38.24
N GLU A 640 -12.43 -17.51 -38.22
CA GLU A 640 -13.77 -17.39 -37.60
C GLU A 640 -13.73 -17.62 -36.08
N SER A 641 -12.78 -18.41 -35.57
CA SER A 641 -12.55 -18.63 -34.14
C SER A 641 -11.13 -18.20 -33.76
N ASN A 642 -11.00 -16.99 -33.20
CA ASN A 642 -9.69 -16.46 -32.77
C ASN A 642 -9.11 -17.19 -31.55
N ASN A 643 -9.90 -18.05 -30.90
CA ASN A 643 -9.58 -18.67 -29.63
C ASN A 643 -9.11 -20.13 -29.75
N ILE A 644 -9.26 -20.75 -30.92
CA ILE A 644 -8.78 -22.10 -31.21
C ILE A 644 -7.87 -22.05 -32.43
N ASP A 645 -6.62 -22.49 -32.27
CA ASP A 645 -5.71 -22.71 -33.39
C ASP A 645 -5.47 -24.21 -33.60
N ILE A 646 -5.89 -24.70 -34.76
CA ILE A 646 -5.64 -26.06 -35.23
C ILE A 646 -5.30 -26.03 -36.72
N GLU A 647 -4.13 -26.55 -37.10
CA GLU A 647 -3.69 -26.52 -38.50
C GLU A 647 -4.00 -27.81 -39.27
N ALA A 648 -3.90 -28.96 -38.58
CA ALA A 648 -4.16 -30.27 -39.15
C ALA A 648 -4.58 -31.26 -38.06
N VAL A 649 -5.59 -32.07 -38.37
CA VAL A 649 -6.12 -33.12 -37.49
C VAL A 649 -5.45 -34.46 -37.84
N PRO A 650 -4.60 -35.03 -36.96
CA PRO A 650 -3.98 -36.33 -37.20
C PRO A 650 -4.99 -37.46 -37.03
N SER A 651 -4.74 -38.58 -37.71
CA SER A 651 -5.60 -39.78 -37.64
C SER A 651 -5.82 -40.32 -36.23
N ASP A 652 -4.83 -40.25 -35.33
CA ASP A 652 -5.04 -40.66 -33.93
C ASP A 652 -6.02 -39.75 -33.18
N LEU A 653 -6.03 -38.44 -33.48
CA LEU A 653 -7.03 -37.53 -32.92
C LEU A 653 -8.42 -37.84 -33.47
N ILE A 654 -8.54 -38.14 -34.78
CA ILE A 654 -9.81 -38.57 -35.39
C ILE A 654 -10.34 -39.84 -34.71
N ARG A 655 -9.50 -40.85 -34.47
CA ARG A 655 -9.89 -42.08 -33.76
C ARG A 655 -10.43 -41.78 -32.38
N ARG A 656 -9.77 -40.85 -31.66
CA ARG A 656 -10.14 -40.47 -30.31
C ARG A 656 -11.49 -39.77 -30.27
N ILE A 657 -11.71 -38.83 -31.18
CA ILE A 657 -13.00 -38.16 -31.40
C ILE A 657 -14.11 -39.18 -31.72
N VAL A 658 -13.84 -40.16 -32.59
CA VAL A 658 -14.83 -41.20 -32.94
C VAL A 658 -15.13 -42.11 -31.75
N HIS A 659 -14.12 -42.48 -30.97
CA HIS A 659 -14.30 -43.26 -29.75
C HIS A 659 -15.11 -42.50 -28.68
N PHE A 660 -15.07 -41.16 -28.66
CA PHE A 660 -15.98 -40.36 -27.85
C PHE A 660 -17.41 -40.45 -28.36
N GLY A 661 -17.59 -40.35 -29.67
CA GLY A 661 -18.88 -40.56 -30.31
C GLY A 661 -19.50 -41.92 -30.00
N ASP A 662 -18.69 -42.99 -29.89
CA ASP A 662 -19.17 -44.33 -29.50
C ASP A 662 -19.74 -44.39 -28.07
N ARG A 663 -19.33 -43.45 -27.19
CA ARG A 663 -19.86 -43.33 -25.82
C ARG A 663 -21.17 -42.55 -25.76
N MET A 664 -21.53 -41.83 -26.83
CA MET A 664 -22.73 -40.99 -26.91
C MET A 664 -23.80 -41.66 -27.77
N ASN A 665 -25.02 -41.71 -27.27
CA ASN A 665 -26.14 -42.23 -28.05
C ASN A 665 -26.47 -41.23 -29.18
N GLY A 666 -26.27 -41.65 -30.45
CA GLY A 666 -26.38 -40.78 -31.61
C GLY A 666 -25.05 -40.18 -32.12
N GLY A 667 -23.92 -40.53 -31.51
CA GLY A 667 -22.59 -40.01 -31.89
C GLY A 667 -22.24 -38.66 -31.25
N LEU A 668 -21.04 -38.16 -31.52
CA LEU A 668 -20.54 -36.91 -30.90
C LEU A 668 -21.39 -35.68 -31.27
N LEU A 669 -22.01 -35.71 -32.45
CA LEU A 669 -22.81 -34.61 -33.00
C LEU A 669 -24.29 -34.70 -32.63
N ALA A 670 -24.70 -35.68 -31.82
CA ALA A 670 -26.08 -35.87 -31.40
C ALA A 670 -26.72 -34.66 -30.66
N PRO A 671 -25.98 -33.81 -29.92
CA PRO A 671 -26.54 -32.62 -29.29
C PRO A 671 -26.92 -31.49 -30.25
N LEU A 672 -26.48 -31.53 -31.51
CA LEU A 672 -26.83 -30.51 -32.49
C LEU A 672 -28.34 -30.59 -32.82
N GLU A 673 -29.01 -29.43 -32.91
CA GLU A 673 -30.46 -29.37 -33.18
C GLU A 673 -30.85 -29.96 -34.54
N ASP A 674 -29.91 -30.00 -35.49
CA ASP A 674 -30.09 -30.57 -36.83
C ASP A 674 -29.18 -31.80 -37.04
N ASP A 675 -29.77 -32.93 -37.42
CA ASP A 675 -29.03 -34.13 -37.81
C ASP A 675 -28.12 -33.82 -39.01
N LEU A 676 -26.80 -33.96 -38.85
CA LEU A 676 -25.84 -33.69 -39.92
C LEU A 676 -26.02 -34.71 -41.06
N THR A 677 -26.26 -34.20 -42.27
CA THR A 677 -26.36 -35.00 -43.50
C THR A 677 -25.33 -34.53 -44.51
N VAL A 678 -24.81 -35.47 -45.30
CA VAL A 678 -23.87 -35.18 -46.39
C VAL A 678 -24.59 -35.45 -47.71
N PRO A 679 -24.75 -34.43 -48.58
CA PRO A 679 -25.33 -34.63 -49.90
C PRO A 679 -24.34 -35.39 -50.79
N PHE A 680 -24.77 -36.51 -51.37
CA PHE A 680 -23.98 -37.31 -52.30
C PHE A 680 -24.88 -37.85 -53.41
N GLU A 681 -24.55 -37.51 -54.67
CA GLU A 681 -25.31 -37.91 -55.87
C GLU A 681 -26.85 -37.70 -55.77
N GLY A 682 -27.27 -36.63 -55.08
CA GLY A 682 -28.69 -36.28 -54.93
C GLY A 682 -29.41 -36.95 -53.76
N GLU A 683 -28.72 -37.76 -52.95
CA GLU A 683 -29.20 -38.28 -51.67
C GLU A 683 -28.57 -37.54 -50.48
N GLU A 684 -29.36 -37.30 -49.44
CA GLU A 684 -28.86 -36.80 -48.15
C GLU A 684 -28.53 -37.99 -47.24
N ILE A 685 -27.23 -38.24 -47.01
CA ILE A 685 -26.77 -39.39 -46.22
C ILE A 685 -26.55 -38.94 -44.77
N PRO A 686 -27.20 -39.57 -43.76
CA PRO A 686 -26.94 -39.27 -42.36
C PRO A 686 -25.48 -39.51 -41.98
N PHE A 687 -24.86 -38.51 -41.36
CA PHE A 687 -23.48 -38.57 -40.90
C PHE A 687 -23.43 -38.59 -39.37
N VAL A 688 -23.12 -39.76 -38.83
CA VAL A 688 -22.99 -39.97 -37.39
C VAL A 688 -21.52 -40.21 -37.07
N LEU A 689 -20.94 -39.32 -36.26
CA LEU A 689 -19.55 -39.42 -35.84
C LEU A 689 -19.41 -40.45 -34.71
N SER A 690 -19.40 -41.73 -35.09
CA SER A 690 -19.15 -42.91 -34.27
C SER A 690 -18.62 -44.03 -35.17
N ASN A 691 -18.00 -45.08 -34.63
CA ASN A 691 -17.42 -46.15 -35.44
C ASN A 691 -18.52 -46.87 -36.27
N GLN A 692 -19.67 -47.13 -35.63
CA GLN A 692 -20.83 -47.68 -36.33
C GLN A 692 -21.41 -46.69 -37.34
N GLY A 693 -21.52 -45.41 -36.97
CA GLY A 693 -22.05 -44.35 -37.83
C GLY A 693 -21.23 -44.17 -39.11
N LEU A 694 -19.90 -44.11 -38.99
CA LEU A 694 -18.99 -43.98 -40.12
C LEU A 694 -19.00 -45.22 -41.02
N ASN A 695 -19.10 -46.43 -40.46
CA ASN A 695 -19.24 -47.65 -41.27
C ASN A 695 -20.59 -47.69 -42.00
N ASN A 696 -21.68 -47.25 -41.38
CA ASN A 696 -22.97 -47.14 -42.05
C ASN A 696 -22.93 -46.10 -43.19
N PHE A 697 -22.27 -44.96 -42.95
CA PHE A 697 -22.05 -43.93 -43.96
C PHE A 697 -21.26 -44.49 -45.16
N ALA A 698 -20.12 -45.13 -44.92
CA ALA A 698 -19.30 -45.74 -45.97
C ALA A 698 -20.07 -46.79 -46.77
N ASN A 699 -20.84 -47.66 -46.11
CA ASN A 699 -21.70 -48.64 -46.79
C ASN A 699 -22.79 -47.98 -47.63
N ARG A 700 -23.40 -46.88 -47.17
CA ARG A 700 -24.42 -46.17 -47.96
C ARG A 700 -23.81 -45.55 -49.21
N VAL A 701 -22.66 -44.89 -49.09
CA VAL A 701 -21.92 -44.34 -50.23
C VAL A 701 -21.54 -45.45 -51.21
N ALA A 702 -21.04 -46.59 -50.72
CA ALA A 702 -20.70 -47.73 -51.57
C ALA A 702 -21.90 -48.25 -52.39
N ASN A 703 -23.08 -48.35 -51.77
CA ASN A 703 -24.29 -48.78 -52.48
C ASN A 703 -24.71 -47.78 -53.57
N ILE A 704 -24.61 -46.46 -53.31
CA ILE A 704 -24.93 -45.43 -54.31
C ILE A 704 -23.96 -45.51 -55.49
N VAL A 705 -22.65 -45.65 -55.21
CA VAL A 705 -21.64 -45.82 -56.25
C VAL A 705 -21.83 -47.14 -57.00
N GLU A 706 -22.23 -48.23 -56.33
CA GLU A 706 -22.55 -49.50 -56.96
C GLU A 706 -23.70 -49.35 -57.98
N GLU A 707 -24.79 -48.69 -57.59
CA GLU A 707 -25.93 -48.42 -58.47
C GLU A 707 -25.50 -47.57 -59.68
N GLN A 708 -24.79 -46.47 -59.44
CA GLN A 708 -24.34 -45.56 -60.50
C GLN A 708 -23.38 -46.24 -61.49
N VAL A 709 -22.38 -46.97 -61.00
CA VAL A 709 -21.41 -47.66 -61.87
C VAL A 709 -22.09 -48.71 -62.72
N ASN A 710 -23.07 -49.45 -62.17
CA ASN A 710 -23.81 -50.45 -62.95
C ASN A 710 -24.74 -49.79 -63.99
N ASP A 711 -25.36 -48.65 -63.67
CA ASP A 711 -26.19 -47.89 -64.62
C ASP A 711 -25.34 -47.29 -65.76
N ASP A 712 -24.22 -46.64 -65.43
CA ASP A 712 -23.28 -46.07 -66.39
C ASP A 712 -22.68 -47.16 -67.30
N LEU A 713 -22.35 -48.33 -66.73
CA LEU A 713 -21.86 -49.47 -67.50
C LEU A 713 -22.90 -49.96 -68.52
N GLN A 714 -24.18 -50.00 -68.15
CA GLN A 714 -25.25 -50.37 -69.06
C GLN A 714 -25.41 -49.35 -70.18
N GLU A 715 -25.35 -48.04 -69.88
CA GLU A 715 -25.45 -46.98 -70.87
C GLU A 715 -24.28 -47.02 -71.86
N ALA A 716 -23.04 -47.09 -71.36
CA ALA A 716 -21.84 -47.16 -72.19
C ALA A 716 -21.86 -48.37 -73.15
N ILE A 717 -22.36 -49.52 -72.69
CA ILE A 717 -22.51 -50.70 -73.54
C ILE A 717 -23.56 -50.50 -74.63
N GLN A 718 -24.69 -49.85 -74.32
CA GLN A 718 -25.70 -49.53 -75.32
C GLN A 718 -25.11 -48.63 -76.41
N GLU A 719 -24.26 -47.67 -76.07
CA GLU A 719 -23.56 -46.83 -77.04
C GLU A 719 -22.57 -47.62 -77.91
N ILE A 720 -21.71 -48.45 -77.29
CA ILE A 720 -20.72 -49.26 -78.02
C ILE A 720 -21.41 -50.22 -79.00
N ASN A 721 -22.47 -50.90 -78.53
CA ASN A 721 -23.25 -51.82 -79.36
C ASN A 721 -23.96 -51.11 -80.52
N GLN A 722 -24.30 -49.83 -80.39
CA GLN A 722 -24.88 -49.02 -81.48
C GLN A 722 -23.86 -48.60 -82.54
N GLN A 723 -22.58 -48.45 -82.18
CA GLN A 723 -21.50 -48.10 -83.11
C GLN A 723 -21.08 -49.26 -84.03
N GLY A 724 -21.37 -50.50 -83.64
CA GLY A 724 -21.39 -51.67 -84.53
C GLY A 724 -20.04 -52.32 -84.88
N GLU A 725 -18.93 -51.90 -84.26
CA GLU A 725 -17.60 -52.50 -84.47
C GLU A 725 -17.31 -53.69 -83.54
N ILE A 726 -17.87 -53.71 -82.34
CA ILE A 726 -17.72 -54.75 -81.30
C ILE A 726 -19.09 -54.94 -80.62
N TYR A 727 -19.47 -56.19 -80.32
CA TYR A 727 -20.72 -56.51 -79.62
C TYR A 727 -20.44 -57.06 -78.21
N LEU A 728 -20.89 -56.33 -77.17
CA LEU A 728 -20.79 -56.70 -75.76
C LEU A 728 -22.11 -57.35 -75.32
N LYS A 729 -22.05 -58.62 -74.86
CA LYS A 729 -23.22 -59.50 -74.66
C LYS A 729 -23.79 -59.48 -73.24
N ASP A 730 -22.96 -59.36 -72.22
CA ASP A 730 -23.36 -59.32 -70.80
C ASP A 730 -22.33 -58.49 -70.01
N PRO A 731 -22.71 -57.38 -69.36
CA PRO A 731 -21.80 -56.59 -68.53
C PRO A 731 -21.31 -57.31 -67.27
N GLY A 732 -22.02 -58.35 -66.83
CA GLY A 732 -21.93 -58.79 -65.44
C GLY A 732 -22.56 -57.76 -64.49
N TYR A 733 -22.35 -57.96 -63.19
CA TYR A 733 -22.78 -57.05 -62.13
C TYR A 733 -21.58 -56.73 -61.25
N ILE A 734 -21.29 -55.45 -61.06
CA ILE A 734 -20.23 -55.01 -60.16
C ILE A 734 -20.86 -54.86 -58.77
N SER A 735 -20.31 -55.56 -57.77
CA SER A 735 -20.67 -55.34 -56.37
C SER A 735 -19.54 -54.60 -55.66
N ILE A 736 -19.89 -53.55 -54.91
CA ILE A 736 -18.99 -52.67 -54.18
C ILE A 736 -19.39 -52.73 -52.70
N THR A 737 -18.44 -53.14 -51.86
CA THR A 737 -18.61 -53.09 -50.40
C THR A 737 -17.57 -52.15 -49.84
N ALA A 738 -17.95 -51.29 -48.88
CA ALA A 738 -17.01 -50.43 -48.17
C ALA A 738 -16.98 -50.72 -46.67
N ARG A 739 -15.82 -50.62 -46.06
CA ARG A 739 -15.66 -50.68 -44.59
C ARG A 739 -14.55 -49.76 -44.13
N ILE A 740 -14.65 -49.31 -42.88
CA ILE A 740 -13.62 -48.51 -42.24
C ILE A 740 -12.90 -49.40 -41.22
N ASP A 741 -11.58 -49.46 -41.34
CA ASP A 741 -10.68 -50.26 -40.50
C ASP A 741 -9.58 -49.36 -39.87
N GLY A 742 -8.88 -49.90 -38.87
CA GLY A 742 -7.82 -49.18 -38.18
C GLY A 742 -8.35 -48.08 -37.25
N MET A 743 -9.51 -48.31 -36.63
CA MET A 743 -10.15 -47.39 -35.66
C MET A 743 -9.78 -47.68 -34.20
N GLU A 744 -8.79 -48.55 -33.94
CA GLU A 744 -8.40 -48.87 -32.56
C GLU A 744 -7.70 -47.71 -31.87
N LEU A 745 -8.17 -47.35 -30.68
CA LEU A 745 -7.56 -46.34 -29.83
C LEU A 745 -6.17 -46.79 -29.36
N LEU A 746 -5.19 -45.88 -29.36
CA LEU A 746 -3.94 -46.09 -28.64
C LEU A 746 -4.16 -45.79 -27.14
N PRO A 747 -3.45 -46.47 -26.24
CA PRO A 747 -3.61 -46.32 -24.80
C PRO A 747 -2.86 -45.10 -24.23
N ASN A 748 -2.44 -44.13 -25.06
CA ASN A 748 -1.69 -42.96 -24.62
C ASN A 748 -2.29 -41.65 -25.15
N ALA A 749 -1.95 -40.55 -24.48
CA ALA A 749 -2.37 -39.20 -24.86
C ALA A 749 -1.63 -38.63 -26.08
N ALA A 750 -0.52 -39.26 -26.50
CA ALA A 750 0.24 -38.80 -27.66
C ALA A 750 -0.58 -39.00 -28.95
N VAL A 751 -0.68 -37.95 -29.76
CA VAL A 751 -1.35 -38.02 -31.06
C VAL A 751 -0.33 -38.01 -32.19
N SER A 752 -0.56 -38.85 -33.18
CA SER A 752 0.28 -38.97 -34.37
C SER A 752 -0.58 -39.25 -35.60
N ASP A 753 -0.04 -38.93 -36.77
CA ASP A 753 -0.64 -39.26 -38.06
C ASP A 753 -0.02 -40.52 -38.69
N LEU A 754 1.03 -41.13 -38.09
CA LEU A 754 1.81 -42.21 -38.70
C LEU A 754 1.01 -43.48 -39.03
N ARG A 755 -0.12 -43.69 -38.34
CA ARG A 755 -1.00 -44.85 -38.53
C ARG A 755 -2.26 -44.41 -39.27
N PRO A 756 -2.46 -44.72 -40.56
CA PRO A 756 -3.62 -44.25 -41.30
C PRO A 756 -4.93 -44.94 -40.89
N ILE A 757 -6.05 -44.22 -41.00
CA ILE A 757 -7.39 -44.82 -41.02
C ILE A 757 -7.61 -45.39 -42.42
N ARG A 758 -8.09 -46.64 -42.51
CA ARG A 758 -8.19 -47.38 -43.77
C ARG A 758 -9.65 -47.46 -44.20
N ILE A 759 -9.97 -46.97 -45.39
CA ILE A 759 -11.28 -47.16 -46.02
C ILE A 759 -11.07 -48.18 -47.14
N LEU A 760 -11.67 -49.36 -47.00
CA LEU A 760 -11.47 -50.55 -47.83
C LEU A 760 -12.72 -50.89 -48.64
#